data_AF-A0A374HV48-F1
#
_entry.id   AF-A0A374HV48-F1
#
_cell.length_a   1.000
_cell.length_b   1.000
_cell.length_c   1.000
_cell.angle_alpha   90.00
_cell.angle_beta   90.00
_cell.angle_gamma   90.00
#
_symmetry.space_group_name_H-M   'P 1'
#
loop_
_entity.id
_entity.type
_entity.pdbx_description
1 polymer ?
#
loop_
_entity_poly.entity_id
_entity_poly.type
_entity_poly.pdbx_seq_one_letter_code
_entity_poly.pdbx_strand_id
1 'polypeptide(L)'
;MSYFHIRKLIKMYNKGDEAMKIFFKRVVVVLLIVTMFFGGIPNVKALAITQSTVSSQLNSLIGQYANHTATSAQMYMGSQCKGFANWIFLKIFGVYIGAYPENANYKLSNANAQLVGMITPGSLNESTAKTLLQKASPGDYIQVQRSIAKSGGKCGPHSMIVVGVSTDGVQVFDCNSDGRNTIKTYLYTWPKFNYDNRAMTLYHAYNYQGGSSSNKPKYSNFWLSRKNTSYTEYGLNDKIEVNVEASNYDHLTMGIDKDGVGRVVTKEINSHYEFSAKELGAGSYSIYVTASNSQGYVDTNTLWFKIQTKPSYTNFWLSKKNTSYIEYSLGDNIEVNVEAQNYDHLTVGIDKDGVGRVVTKEITSHYVFSSRDLGIGNYSIYVTVANSQGYVDTNTLWFAIKTPRCDSFSLSKSSYEINENISINVKASYYNKLIVGIDKDGVGRVVTKNIPTNYTFQAKSLGVGDYTVYVSVYDKNENYTDSKKLKFRVYQKESAHSYGTWITTKKATCTSNGTEQRKCNLCGKTETRTIKATGHKYTNKTIAPTITEKGYTLHTCSTCGYSYKDNYTNVKKQLQSITISTKPSKTTYSVNDAIVTSGKIVATYTDGSKTEVSGWKINGSTIKAGKYNVKVTYSEGGITKESSYEIQVNEKSVPKETLYVTYKTNGGAMSQTKQSGTKGSTIQLLNERPAKSVNVTFQPNGGDQNPSPVSLPQTFKYWLYNSSTTMSTSYYPGSSLSLTQNCTLYAQYNDAKLTTLPVISREGYVFDGWYTPNNILAYAGMSVTNDMILTAHWTKQIQKTDDNKNQVVDDKKYELDYDADDEIDDDTLMVGDELETDQAIYTITETEGGYCVEYSELFDDDLKSTYIPDTVAIDGIVYRVTSIGEKAFYKNTSLKNIVIGSNVEKIDAKAFYGCTSLNSIVINSTKLASGKIGANAFKKINKNVRVYVLASKYKAYKKMLKKAGIGSKAKIYKMRTR
;
A
#
# COMPACT_ATOMS: atom_id res chain seq x y z
N MET A 1 -19.31 -92.38 -10.99
CA MET A 1 -19.21 -92.59 -9.53
C MET A 1 -17.95 -91.86 -9.07
N SER A 2 -17.95 -90.77 -8.32
CA SER A 2 -18.46 -90.66 -6.95
C SER A 2 -18.65 -89.19 -6.54
N TYR A 3 -19.42 -88.40 -7.30
CA TYR A 3 -19.96 -87.11 -6.81
C TYR A 3 -20.72 -87.29 -5.47
N PHE A 4 -21.19 -88.52 -5.24
CA PHE A 4 -21.74 -89.02 -3.98
C PHE A 4 -20.71 -89.16 -2.84
N HIS A 5 -19.42 -89.39 -3.12
CA HIS A 5 -18.36 -89.44 -2.10
C HIS A 5 -17.90 -88.04 -1.65
N ILE A 6 -17.88 -87.06 -2.55
CA ILE A 6 -17.50 -85.67 -2.21
C ILE A 6 -18.52 -85.04 -1.25
N ARG A 7 -19.83 -85.26 -1.44
CA ARG A 7 -20.85 -84.81 -0.48
C ARG A 7 -20.78 -85.55 0.87
N LYS A 8 -20.33 -86.81 0.89
CA LYS A 8 -20.12 -87.57 2.14
C LYS A 8 -18.89 -87.06 2.90
N LEU A 9 -17.82 -86.70 2.19
CA LEU A 9 -16.59 -86.12 2.72
C LEU A 9 -16.80 -84.70 3.29
N ILE A 10 -17.58 -83.85 2.61
CA ILE A 10 -17.92 -82.51 3.11
C ILE A 10 -18.80 -82.58 4.37
N LYS A 11 -19.71 -83.57 4.46
CA LYS A 11 -20.49 -83.82 5.68
C LYS A 11 -19.63 -84.35 6.85
N MET A 12 -18.55 -85.09 6.58
CA MET A 12 -17.61 -85.57 7.60
C MET A 12 -16.65 -84.46 8.05
N TYR A 13 -16.18 -83.59 7.16
CA TYR A 13 -15.34 -82.42 7.50
C TYR A 13 -16.04 -81.44 8.46
N ASN A 14 -17.34 -81.23 8.26
CA ASN A 14 -18.14 -80.36 9.14
C ASN A 14 -18.54 -81.00 10.48
N LYS A 15 -18.33 -82.32 10.65
CA LYS A 15 -18.64 -83.05 11.89
C LYS A 15 -17.41 -83.63 12.61
N GLY A 16 -16.21 -83.51 12.04
CA GLY A 16 -14.97 -84.02 12.62
C GLY A 16 -14.30 -83.01 13.55
N ASP A 17 -13.77 -83.52 14.67
CA ASP A 17 -12.95 -82.75 15.60
C ASP A 17 -11.65 -82.25 14.94
N GLU A 18 -11.01 -81.22 15.51
CA GLU A 18 -9.92 -80.44 14.90
C GLU A 18 -8.77 -81.30 14.33
N ALA A 19 -8.47 -82.44 14.96
CA ALA A 19 -7.46 -83.39 14.46
C ALA A 19 -7.79 -83.93 13.05
N MET A 20 -9.07 -84.15 12.73
CA MET A 20 -9.51 -84.70 11.44
C MET A 20 -9.46 -83.65 10.32
N LYS A 21 -9.66 -82.36 10.65
CA LYS A 21 -9.54 -81.24 9.71
C LYS A 21 -8.08 -80.96 9.33
N ILE A 22 -7.16 -81.13 10.29
CA ILE A 22 -5.71 -81.05 10.05
C ILE A 22 -5.23 -82.19 9.15
N PHE A 23 -5.75 -83.41 9.33
CA PHE A 23 -5.46 -84.55 8.45
C PHE A 23 -5.94 -84.29 7.02
N PHE A 24 -7.15 -83.75 6.82
CA PHE A 24 -7.66 -83.41 5.49
C PHE A 24 -6.87 -82.31 4.79
N LYS A 25 -6.42 -81.28 5.51
CA LYS A 25 -5.53 -80.24 4.95
C LYS A 25 -4.20 -80.83 4.47
N ARG A 26 -3.62 -81.78 5.21
CA ARG A 26 -2.35 -82.43 4.82
C ARG A 26 -2.52 -83.36 3.61
N VAL A 27 -3.63 -84.09 3.52
CA VAL A 27 -3.91 -84.99 2.38
C VAL A 27 -4.18 -84.19 1.09
N VAL A 28 -4.87 -83.06 1.15
CA VAL A 28 -5.11 -82.19 -0.02
C VAL A 28 -3.82 -81.52 -0.51
N VAL A 29 -2.94 -81.11 0.40
CA VAL A 29 -1.61 -80.56 0.05
C VAL A 29 -0.71 -81.63 -0.57
N VAL A 30 -0.75 -82.87 -0.08
CA VAL A 30 0.00 -83.99 -0.67
C VAL A 30 -0.57 -84.41 -2.03
N LEU A 31 -1.90 -84.40 -2.24
CA LEU A 31 -2.52 -84.67 -3.54
C LEU A 31 -2.23 -83.58 -4.60
N LEU A 32 -2.07 -82.32 -4.19
CA LEU A 32 -1.64 -81.22 -5.06
C LEU A 32 -0.15 -81.32 -5.43
N ILE A 33 0.69 -81.84 -4.53
CA ILE A 33 2.13 -82.04 -4.80
C ILE A 33 2.38 -83.28 -5.68
N VAL A 34 1.60 -84.35 -5.51
CA VAL A 34 1.75 -85.59 -6.28
C VAL A 34 1.23 -85.47 -7.72
N THR A 35 0.31 -84.54 -8.00
CA THR A 35 -0.16 -84.26 -9.37
C THR A 35 0.79 -83.39 -10.20
N MET A 36 1.85 -82.82 -9.60
CA MET A 36 2.88 -82.05 -10.31
C MET A 36 4.07 -82.91 -10.81
N PHE A 37 4.16 -84.20 -10.48
CA PHE A 37 5.34 -85.02 -10.80
C PHE A 37 5.16 -86.15 -11.83
N PHE A 38 3.94 -86.50 -12.25
CA PHE A 38 3.75 -87.49 -13.32
C PHE A 38 2.53 -87.16 -14.18
N GLY A 39 2.79 -86.70 -15.41
CA GLY A 39 1.78 -86.49 -16.45
C GLY A 39 1.96 -85.16 -17.16
N GLY A 40 2.54 -85.21 -18.37
CA GLY A 40 2.64 -84.04 -19.24
C GLY A 40 1.26 -83.47 -19.53
N ILE A 41 1.05 -82.21 -19.15
CA ILE A 41 -0.06 -81.38 -19.61
C ILE A 41 0.54 -80.24 -20.44
N PRO A 42 0.18 -80.09 -21.72
CA PRO A 42 0.53 -78.91 -22.49
C PRO A 42 -0.38 -77.74 -22.07
N ASN A 43 0.22 -76.56 -21.90
CA ASN A 43 -0.43 -75.26 -21.69
C ASN A 43 -1.24 -75.08 -20.39
N VAL A 44 -0.54 -74.99 -19.25
CA VAL A 44 -0.96 -74.02 -18.23
C VAL A 44 -0.29 -72.70 -18.61
N LYS A 45 -1.07 -71.68 -19.00
CA LYS A 45 -0.56 -70.31 -19.08
C LYS A 45 -0.06 -69.94 -17.69
N ALA A 46 1.25 -70.03 -17.46
CA ALA A 46 1.87 -69.46 -16.28
C ALA A 46 1.46 -67.99 -16.22
N LEU A 47 0.93 -67.55 -15.07
CA LEU A 47 0.58 -66.15 -14.85
C LEU A 47 1.79 -65.29 -15.22
N ALA A 48 1.53 -64.23 -16.00
CA ALA A 48 2.58 -63.31 -16.38
C ALA A 48 3.24 -62.71 -15.14
N ILE A 49 4.57 -62.79 -15.04
CA ILE A 49 5.35 -62.17 -13.98
C ILE A 49 5.82 -60.78 -14.44
N THR A 50 5.66 -59.77 -13.59
CA THR A 50 6.04 -58.38 -13.90
C THR A 50 7.49 -58.12 -13.53
N GLN A 51 8.10 -57.09 -14.13
CA GLN A 51 9.47 -56.67 -13.80
C GLN A 51 9.64 -56.32 -12.32
N SER A 52 8.63 -55.71 -11.70
CA SER A 52 8.66 -55.38 -10.27
C SER A 52 8.71 -56.63 -9.37
N THR A 53 7.92 -57.67 -9.69
CA THR A 53 7.95 -58.95 -8.97
C THR A 53 9.30 -59.64 -9.16
N VAL A 54 9.83 -59.65 -10.39
CA VAL A 54 11.15 -60.23 -10.69
C VAL A 54 12.26 -59.53 -9.93
N SER A 55 12.33 -58.20 -9.99
CA SER A 55 13.35 -57.41 -9.26
C SER A 55 13.24 -57.60 -7.75
N SER A 56 12.03 -57.66 -7.20
CA SER A 56 11.81 -57.90 -5.76
C SER A 56 12.32 -59.29 -5.33
N GLN A 57 11.96 -60.34 -6.07
CA GLN A 57 12.42 -61.70 -5.80
C GLN A 57 13.94 -61.84 -5.99
N LEU A 58 14.49 -61.23 -7.03
CA LEU A 58 15.93 -61.23 -7.29
C LEU A 58 16.70 -60.51 -6.20
N ASN A 59 16.27 -59.32 -5.76
CA ASN A 59 16.88 -58.60 -4.65
C ASN A 59 16.78 -59.36 -3.33
N SER A 60 15.67 -60.07 -3.08
CA SER A 60 15.53 -60.94 -1.93
C SER A 60 16.54 -62.09 -1.95
N LEU A 61 16.72 -62.76 -3.10
CA LEU A 61 17.72 -63.82 -3.28
C LEU A 61 19.16 -63.28 -3.17
N ILE A 62 19.44 -62.08 -3.68
CA ILE A 62 20.73 -61.40 -3.52
C ILE A 62 21.00 -61.13 -2.04
N GLY A 63 20.06 -60.52 -1.33
CA GLY A 63 20.21 -60.23 0.10
C GLY A 63 20.41 -61.48 0.95
N GLN A 64 19.79 -62.61 0.55
CA GLN A 64 19.91 -63.87 1.26
C GLN A 64 21.22 -64.62 0.99
N TYR A 65 21.75 -64.55 -0.25
CA TYR A 65 22.81 -65.46 -0.69
C TYR A 65 24.09 -64.80 -1.20
N ALA A 66 24.12 -63.49 -1.44
CA ALA A 66 25.36 -62.80 -1.78
C ALA A 66 26.41 -62.99 -0.67
N ASN A 67 27.67 -63.11 -1.07
CA ASN A 67 28.83 -63.35 -0.21
C ASN A 67 28.84 -64.72 0.51
N HIS A 68 27.95 -65.64 0.15
CA HIS A 68 27.96 -67.02 0.64
C HIS A 68 28.60 -67.98 -0.39
N THR A 69 29.03 -69.16 0.06
CA THR A 69 29.43 -70.27 -0.83
C THR A 69 28.20 -71.07 -1.22
N ALA A 70 28.01 -71.32 -2.51
CA ALA A 70 26.86 -72.08 -2.99
C ALA A 70 26.90 -73.55 -2.56
N THR A 71 25.79 -74.04 -2.02
CA THR A 71 25.56 -75.43 -1.62
C THR A 71 25.12 -76.30 -2.79
N SER A 72 25.18 -77.63 -2.63
CA SER A 72 24.68 -78.59 -3.62
C SER A 72 23.20 -78.38 -3.98
N ALA A 73 22.38 -77.84 -3.07
CA ALA A 73 20.97 -77.53 -3.33
C ALA A 73 20.78 -76.31 -4.26
N GLN A 74 21.73 -75.37 -4.25
CA GLN A 74 21.76 -74.20 -5.13
C GLN A 74 22.45 -74.50 -6.47
N MET A 75 22.99 -75.71 -6.65
CA MET A 75 23.60 -76.23 -7.87
C MET A 75 22.60 -77.12 -8.62
N TYR A 76 21.42 -76.55 -8.93
CA TYR A 76 20.29 -77.31 -9.43
C TYR A 76 20.50 -77.76 -10.88
N MET A 77 20.52 -79.08 -11.10
CA MET A 77 20.63 -79.72 -12.42
C MET A 77 21.80 -79.19 -13.27
N GLY A 78 22.94 -78.92 -12.63
CA GLY A 78 24.21 -78.49 -13.23
C GLY A 78 25.30 -78.23 -12.17
N SER A 79 26.56 -78.12 -12.58
CA SER A 79 27.68 -77.75 -11.69
C SER A 79 28.08 -76.29 -11.88
N GLN A 80 28.54 -75.63 -10.81
CA GLN A 80 29.14 -74.29 -10.82
C GLN A 80 28.18 -73.16 -11.28
N CYS A 81 28.67 -72.16 -12.03
CA CYS A 81 27.93 -70.96 -12.45
C CYS A 81 26.58 -71.27 -13.12
N LYS A 82 26.54 -72.34 -13.92
CA LYS A 82 25.33 -72.80 -14.60
C LYS A 82 24.29 -73.36 -13.64
N GLY A 83 24.71 -74.23 -12.72
CA GLY A 83 23.82 -74.82 -11.72
C GLY A 83 23.15 -73.73 -10.88
N PHE A 84 23.92 -72.72 -10.50
CA PHE A 84 23.43 -71.56 -9.78
C PHE A 84 22.50 -70.67 -10.59
N ALA A 85 22.89 -70.27 -11.81
CA ALA A 85 22.03 -69.45 -12.67
C ALA A 85 20.71 -70.17 -13.01
N ASN A 86 20.76 -71.49 -13.25
CA ASN A 86 19.57 -72.31 -13.45
C ASN A 86 18.66 -72.33 -12.21
N TRP A 87 19.26 -72.45 -11.02
CA TRP A 87 18.51 -72.42 -9.76
C TRP A 87 17.82 -71.08 -9.54
N ILE A 88 18.51 -69.96 -9.78
CA ILE A 88 17.90 -68.61 -9.68
C ILE A 88 16.79 -68.43 -10.69
N PHE A 89 17.02 -68.78 -11.96
CA PHE A 89 16.03 -68.66 -13.02
C PHE A 89 14.77 -69.50 -12.73
N LEU A 90 14.95 -70.71 -12.19
CA LEU A 90 13.84 -71.56 -11.74
C LEU A 90 13.10 -70.96 -10.54
N LYS A 91 13.81 -70.39 -9.56
CA LYS A 91 13.21 -69.81 -8.36
C LYS A 91 12.32 -68.60 -8.67
N ILE A 92 12.74 -67.78 -9.62
CA ILE A 92 12.01 -66.57 -10.01
C ILE A 92 10.88 -66.91 -10.97
N PHE A 93 11.18 -67.63 -12.06
CA PHE A 93 10.24 -67.79 -13.17
C PHE A 93 9.46 -69.11 -13.14
N GLY A 94 9.86 -70.07 -12.30
CA GLY A 94 9.34 -71.43 -12.34
C GLY A 94 9.77 -72.22 -13.58
N VAL A 95 10.74 -71.69 -14.35
CA VAL A 95 11.17 -72.22 -15.64
C VAL A 95 12.58 -72.79 -15.55
N TYR A 96 12.78 -74.00 -16.09
CA TYR A 96 14.11 -74.57 -16.27
C TYR A 96 14.70 -74.14 -17.63
N ILE A 97 15.89 -73.52 -17.60
CA ILE A 97 16.50 -72.92 -18.80
C ILE A 97 17.32 -73.90 -19.67
N GLY A 98 17.46 -75.17 -19.26
CA GLY A 98 18.03 -76.24 -20.10
C GLY A 98 19.44 -76.74 -19.74
N ALA A 99 19.82 -77.87 -20.35
CA ALA A 99 21.15 -78.47 -20.24
C ALA A 99 22.16 -77.80 -21.22
N TYR A 100 23.46 -78.08 -21.05
CA TYR A 100 24.44 -77.68 -22.07
C TYR A 100 24.33 -78.68 -23.23
N PRO A 101 24.06 -78.26 -24.47
CA PRO A 101 24.31 -79.11 -25.62
C PRO A 101 25.81 -79.48 -25.64
N GLU A 102 26.13 -80.72 -26.00
CA GLU A 102 27.50 -81.07 -26.38
C GLU A 102 27.93 -80.06 -27.47
N ASN A 103 28.95 -79.24 -27.17
CA ASN A 103 29.56 -78.21 -28.04
C ASN A 103 29.02 -76.76 -27.95
N ALA A 104 28.05 -76.45 -27.09
CA ALA A 104 27.54 -75.06 -27.01
C ALA A 104 28.23 -74.23 -25.91
N ASN A 105 29.06 -73.27 -26.32
CA ASN A 105 29.87 -72.45 -25.41
C ASN A 105 29.23 -71.10 -25.03
N TYR A 106 28.28 -70.58 -25.80
CA TYR A 106 27.59 -69.30 -25.55
C TYR A 106 26.08 -69.40 -25.80
N LYS A 107 25.55 -70.59 -26.10
CA LYS A 107 24.15 -70.86 -26.45
C LYS A 107 23.64 -72.05 -25.64
N LEU A 108 22.36 -72.05 -25.28
CA LEU A 108 21.69 -73.16 -24.61
C LEU A 108 20.68 -73.81 -25.57
N SER A 109 20.46 -75.13 -25.46
CA SER A 109 19.33 -75.81 -26.11
C SER A 109 18.12 -75.64 -25.22
N ASN A 110 17.22 -74.71 -25.55
CA ASN A 110 16.00 -74.59 -24.78
C ASN A 110 14.79 -74.11 -25.59
N ALA A 111 13.67 -74.80 -25.40
CA ALA A 111 12.34 -74.47 -25.91
C ALA A 111 11.52 -73.61 -24.92
N ASN A 112 12.02 -73.36 -23.71
CA ASN A 112 11.27 -72.78 -22.58
C ASN A 112 11.70 -71.35 -22.18
N ALA A 113 12.64 -70.72 -22.90
CA ALA A 113 12.96 -69.29 -22.76
C ALA A 113 13.07 -68.62 -24.14
N GLN A 114 12.71 -67.35 -24.24
CA GLN A 114 12.78 -66.53 -25.44
C GLN A 114 14.21 -66.01 -25.65
N LEU A 115 14.70 -66.09 -26.89
CA LEU A 115 15.96 -65.46 -27.29
C LEU A 115 15.76 -63.94 -27.45
N VAL A 116 16.45 -63.14 -26.64
CA VAL A 116 16.46 -61.66 -26.78
C VAL A 116 17.45 -61.24 -27.86
N GLY A 117 18.59 -61.92 -27.91
CA GLY A 117 19.58 -61.76 -28.98
C GLY A 117 20.85 -62.54 -28.72
N MET A 118 21.68 -62.64 -29.76
CA MET A 118 22.88 -63.45 -29.79
C MET A 118 23.99 -62.70 -30.52
N ILE A 119 25.20 -62.78 -29.98
CA ILE A 119 26.43 -62.30 -30.61
C ILE A 119 27.37 -63.49 -30.77
N THR A 120 27.73 -63.79 -32.01
CA THR A 120 28.58 -64.92 -32.35
C THR A 120 30.06 -64.64 -32.07
N PRO A 121 30.90 -65.69 -31.91
CA PRO A 121 32.33 -65.55 -31.71
C PRO A 121 32.98 -64.64 -32.77
N GLY A 122 33.76 -63.64 -32.32
CA GLY A 122 34.44 -62.69 -33.20
C GLY A 122 33.64 -61.44 -33.55
N SER A 123 32.34 -61.38 -33.20
CA SER A 123 31.50 -60.19 -33.39
C SER A 123 31.23 -59.42 -32.10
N LEU A 124 31.64 -59.96 -30.95
CA LEU A 124 31.51 -59.30 -29.66
C LEU A 124 32.57 -58.22 -29.53
N ASN A 125 32.11 -56.98 -29.34
CA ASN A 125 32.88 -55.82 -28.93
C ASN A 125 32.05 -55.00 -27.92
N GLU A 126 32.63 -53.94 -27.36
CA GLU A 126 31.96 -53.10 -26.36
C GLU A 126 30.60 -52.56 -26.84
N SER A 127 30.55 -52.05 -28.07
CA SER A 127 29.35 -51.47 -28.67
C SER A 127 28.26 -52.52 -28.87
N THR A 128 28.58 -53.66 -29.47
CA THR A 128 27.61 -54.74 -29.73
C THR A 128 27.11 -55.38 -28.45
N ALA A 129 27.99 -55.57 -27.45
CA ALA A 129 27.62 -56.05 -26.12
C ALA A 129 26.68 -55.06 -25.43
N LYS A 130 27.00 -53.76 -25.47
CA LYS A 130 26.14 -52.68 -24.93
C LYS A 130 24.78 -52.66 -25.62
N THR A 131 24.73 -52.70 -26.96
CA THR A 131 23.46 -52.72 -27.72
C THR A 131 22.59 -53.92 -27.39
N LEU A 132 23.15 -55.11 -27.20
CA LEU A 132 22.37 -56.29 -26.82
C LEU A 132 21.95 -56.25 -25.34
N LEU A 133 22.88 -55.95 -24.43
CA LEU A 133 22.61 -55.94 -22.99
C LEU A 133 21.72 -54.78 -22.56
N GLN A 134 21.68 -53.65 -23.29
CA GLN A 134 20.66 -52.61 -23.08
C GLN A 134 19.23 -53.10 -23.29
N LYS A 135 19.02 -54.24 -23.96
CA LYS A 135 17.71 -54.89 -24.09
C LYS A 135 17.40 -55.83 -22.92
N ALA A 136 18.34 -56.05 -22.01
CA ALA A 136 18.17 -56.95 -20.88
C ALA A 136 17.28 -56.35 -19.80
N SER A 137 16.49 -57.21 -19.18
CA SER A 137 15.70 -56.91 -17.98
C SER A 137 16.28 -57.62 -16.76
N PRO A 138 16.06 -57.11 -15.53
CA PRO A 138 16.40 -57.84 -14.31
C PRO A 138 15.81 -59.25 -14.34
N GLY A 139 16.62 -60.26 -13.98
CA GLY A 139 16.28 -61.68 -14.05
C GLY A 139 16.63 -62.37 -15.37
N ASP A 140 16.96 -61.64 -16.43
CA ASP A 140 17.38 -62.24 -17.70
C ASP A 140 18.66 -63.06 -17.55
N TYR A 141 18.78 -64.11 -18.37
CA TYR A 141 19.89 -65.06 -18.31
C TYR A 141 20.94 -64.75 -19.37
N ILE A 142 22.18 -64.56 -18.94
CA ILE A 142 23.34 -64.38 -19.81
C ILE A 142 24.10 -65.71 -19.89
N GLN A 143 24.31 -66.19 -21.12
CA GLN A 143 25.24 -67.27 -21.40
C GLN A 143 26.39 -66.74 -22.26
N VAL A 144 27.63 -66.84 -21.80
CA VAL A 144 28.81 -66.31 -22.50
C VAL A 144 29.84 -67.41 -22.79
N GLN A 145 30.56 -67.24 -23.89
CA GLN A 145 31.81 -67.94 -24.17
C GLN A 145 32.98 -67.02 -23.83
N ARG A 146 33.82 -67.46 -22.90
CA ARG A 146 34.96 -66.68 -22.41
C ARG A 146 36.14 -66.70 -23.40
N SER A 147 36.88 -65.59 -23.46
CA SER A 147 37.97 -65.36 -24.42
C SER A 147 39.26 -66.11 -24.07
N ILE A 148 39.70 -66.12 -22.80
CA ILE A 148 41.01 -66.68 -22.37
C ILE A 148 40.91 -67.26 -20.94
N ALA A 149 41.51 -68.43 -20.68
CA ALA A 149 41.78 -68.91 -19.33
C ALA A 149 43.10 -68.35 -18.80
N LYS A 150 43.16 -67.96 -17.51
CA LYS A 150 44.36 -67.43 -16.82
C LYS A 150 45.61 -68.35 -16.87
N SER A 151 45.49 -69.56 -17.40
CA SER A 151 46.56 -70.58 -17.46
C SER A 151 46.71 -71.23 -18.84
N GLY A 152 46.23 -70.61 -19.92
CA GLY A 152 46.46 -71.09 -21.30
C GLY A 152 45.60 -72.30 -21.74
N GLY A 153 44.62 -72.73 -20.92
CA GLY A 153 43.65 -73.78 -21.28
C GLY A 153 42.36 -73.26 -21.94
N LYS A 154 41.53 -74.18 -22.45
CA LYS A 154 40.16 -73.87 -22.92
C LYS A 154 39.31 -73.40 -21.74
N CYS A 155 38.88 -72.14 -21.73
CA CYS A 155 37.89 -71.65 -20.78
C CYS A 155 36.49 -72.18 -21.15
N GLY A 156 35.82 -72.83 -20.19
CA GLY A 156 34.45 -73.27 -20.36
C GLY A 156 33.44 -72.12 -20.45
N PRO A 157 32.17 -72.43 -20.80
CA PRO A 157 31.07 -71.47 -20.77
C PRO A 157 30.86 -70.87 -19.37
N HIS A 158 30.30 -69.66 -19.30
CA HIS A 158 29.91 -69.04 -18.02
C HIS A 158 28.47 -68.50 -18.07
N SER A 159 27.74 -68.62 -16.97
CA SER A 159 26.31 -68.29 -16.90
C SER A 159 26.04 -67.33 -15.76
N MET A 160 25.25 -66.29 -16.01
CA MET A 160 25.00 -65.19 -15.07
C MET A 160 23.54 -64.74 -15.16
N ILE A 161 23.03 -64.11 -14.10
CA ILE A 161 21.70 -63.47 -14.08
C ILE A 161 21.86 -61.95 -14.07
N VAL A 162 21.10 -61.24 -14.89
CA VAL A 162 21.10 -59.77 -14.94
C VAL A 162 20.42 -59.22 -13.70
N VAL A 163 21.08 -58.30 -13.01
CA VAL A 163 20.50 -57.50 -11.91
C VAL A 163 20.04 -56.15 -12.44
N GLY A 164 20.84 -55.53 -13.29
CA GLY A 164 20.56 -54.24 -13.92
C GLY A 164 21.62 -53.88 -14.94
N VAL A 165 21.38 -52.84 -15.74
CA VAL A 165 22.30 -52.35 -16.77
C VAL A 165 22.45 -50.85 -16.60
N SER A 166 23.69 -50.36 -16.53
CA SER A 166 24.01 -48.94 -16.38
C SER A 166 24.82 -48.42 -17.57
N THR A 167 25.16 -47.13 -17.53
CA THR A 167 26.09 -46.51 -18.49
C THR A 167 27.47 -47.17 -18.48
N ASP A 168 27.86 -47.75 -17.35
CA ASP A 168 29.23 -48.20 -17.07
C ASP A 168 29.43 -49.71 -17.23
N GLY A 169 28.34 -50.49 -17.23
CA GLY A 169 28.39 -51.94 -17.40
C GLY A 169 27.07 -52.66 -17.14
N VAL A 170 27.12 -53.99 -17.04
CA VAL A 170 26.01 -54.83 -16.62
C VAL A 170 26.24 -55.32 -15.19
N GLN A 171 25.30 -55.09 -14.29
CA GLN A 171 25.33 -55.64 -12.94
C GLN A 171 24.79 -57.07 -12.99
N VAL A 172 25.58 -58.03 -12.51
CA VAL A 172 25.26 -59.46 -12.59
C VAL A 172 25.20 -60.11 -11.21
N PHE A 173 24.30 -61.09 -11.07
CA PHE A 173 24.25 -62.02 -9.96
C PHE A 173 24.83 -63.35 -10.42
N ASP A 174 25.94 -63.73 -9.81
CA ASP A 174 26.86 -64.70 -10.39
C ASP A 174 27.46 -65.59 -9.30
N CYS A 175 27.82 -66.82 -9.68
CA CYS A 175 28.49 -67.78 -8.82
C CYS A 175 29.70 -68.38 -9.55
N ASN A 176 30.76 -68.68 -8.79
CA ASN A 176 31.96 -69.36 -9.28
C ASN A 176 32.77 -68.57 -10.33
N SER A 177 32.63 -67.24 -10.39
CA SER A 177 33.53 -66.39 -11.20
C SER A 177 34.98 -66.38 -10.71
N ASP A 178 35.21 -66.77 -9.46
CA ASP A 178 36.51 -66.87 -8.80
C ASP A 178 37.05 -68.31 -8.70
N GLY A 179 36.32 -69.29 -9.22
CA GLY A 179 36.68 -70.71 -9.15
C GLY A 179 36.44 -71.38 -7.78
N ARG A 180 35.76 -70.70 -6.85
CA ARG A 180 35.52 -71.19 -5.47
C ARG A 180 34.03 -71.33 -5.11
N ASN A 181 33.15 -71.34 -6.11
CA ASN A 181 31.68 -71.35 -5.92
C ASN A 181 31.14 -70.21 -5.04
N THR A 182 31.84 -69.09 -4.95
CA THR A 182 31.36 -67.90 -4.24
C THR A 182 30.23 -67.24 -5.01
N ILE A 183 29.12 -66.95 -4.33
CA ILE A 183 27.98 -66.17 -4.87
C ILE A 183 28.24 -64.70 -4.62
N LYS A 184 28.13 -63.86 -5.65
CA LYS A 184 28.29 -62.41 -5.50
C LYS A 184 27.52 -61.61 -6.55
N THR A 185 27.33 -60.35 -6.25
CA THR A 185 26.88 -59.33 -7.22
C THR A 185 28.03 -58.38 -7.51
N TYR A 186 28.20 -58.01 -8.77
CA TYR A 186 29.22 -57.03 -9.17
C TYR A 186 28.84 -56.34 -10.48
N LEU A 187 29.38 -55.14 -10.67
CA LEU A 187 29.32 -54.44 -11.95
C LEU A 187 30.37 -55.03 -12.89
N TYR A 188 29.91 -55.61 -13.99
CA TYR A 188 30.75 -56.08 -15.08
C TYR A 188 30.89 -54.94 -16.09
N THR A 189 31.94 -54.13 -15.94
CA THR A 189 32.13 -52.93 -16.78
C THR A 189 32.25 -53.30 -18.25
N TRP A 190 31.83 -52.40 -19.16
CA TRP A 190 31.83 -52.70 -20.59
C TRP A 190 33.21 -53.13 -21.14
N PRO A 191 34.33 -52.45 -20.80
CA PRO A 191 35.65 -52.89 -21.24
C PRO A 191 36.02 -54.28 -20.68
N LYS A 192 35.65 -54.56 -19.43
CA LYS A 192 35.93 -55.86 -18.78
C LYS A 192 35.08 -56.98 -19.39
N PHE A 193 33.81 -56.71 -19.68
CA PHE A 193 32.88 -57.66 -20.29
C PHE A 193 33.33 -58.03 -21.71
N ASN A 194 33.79 -57.03 -22.48
CA ASN A 194 34.38 -57.23 -23.79
C ASN A 194 35.70 -58.03 -23.73
N TYR A 195 36.60 -57.69 -22.80
CA TYR A 195 37.88 -58.39 -22.65
C TYR A 195 37.72 -59.87 -22.30
N ASP A 196 36.81 -60.19 -21.38
CA ASP A 196 36.66 -61.55 -20.85
C ASP A 196 35.86 -62.50 -21.75
N ASN A 197 35.05 -61.97 -22.69
CA ASN A 197 34.07 -62.75 -23.46
C ASN A 197 34.20 -62.52 -24.96
N ARG A 198 33.96 -63.55 -25.77
CA ARG A 198 34.03 -63.46 -27.24
C ARG A 198 32.71 -63.72 -27.96
N ALA A 199 31.72 -64.26 -27.24
CA ALA A 199 30.38 -64.51 -27.74
C ALA A 199 29.39 -64.53 -26.57
N MET A 200 28.13 -64.20 -26.83
CA MET A 200 27.08 -64.23 -25.81
C MET A 200 25.70 -64.51 -26.39
N THR A 201 24.82 -65.02 -25.54
CA THR A 201 23.38 -65.07 -25.77
C THR A 201 22.66 -64.55 -24.54
N LEU A 202 21.60 -63.76 -24.78
CA LEU A 202 20.71 -63.24 -23.76
C LEU A 202 19.33 -63.88 -23.91
N TYR A 203 18.82 -64.46 -22.82
CA TYR A 203 17.54 -65.14 -22.77
C TYR A 203 16.59 -64.50 -21.75
N HIS A 204 15.31 -64.51 -22.10
CA HIS A 204 14.21 -63.96 -21.33
C HIS A 204 13.14 -65.04 -21.08
N ALA A 205 12.49 -65.05 -19.92
CA ALA A 205 11.46 -66.05 -19.64
C ALA A 205 10.16 -65.77 -20.44
N TYR A 206 9.51 -66.78 -21.01
CA TYR A 206 8.29 -66.57 -21.83
C TYR A 206 7.10 -65.96 -21.07
N ASN A 207 7.03 -66.19 -19.76
CA ASN A 207 6.00 -65.64 -18.88
C ASN A 207 6.35 -64.25 -18.32
N TYR A 208 7.49 -63.67 -18.70
CA TYR A 208 7.90 -62.35 -18.24
C TYR A 208 7.33 -61.26 -19.17
N GLN A 209 6.45 -60.41 -18.64
CA GLN A 209 5.95 -59.23 -19.35
C GLN A 209 6.87 -58.05 -19.03
N GLY A 210 7.88 -57.82 -19.88
CA GLY A 210 8.90 -56.80 -19.63
C GLY A 210 9.65 -56.30 -20.86
N GLY A 211 9.03 -56.28 -22.04
CA GLY A 211 9.73 -55.89 -23.27
C GLY A 211 8.90 -55.04 -24.23
N SER A 212 8.72 -53.75 -23.92
CA SER A 212 8.66 -52.62 -24.86
C SER A 212 7.84 -51.44 -24.32
N SER A 213 8.49 -50.57 -23.56
CA SER A 213 8.24 -49.11 -23.57
C SER A 213 9.34 -48.49 -22.73
N SER A 214 9.89 -47.36 -23.14
CA SER A 214 10.92 -46.67 -22.37
C SER A 214 10.47 -46.48 -20.92
N ASN A 215 11.17 -47.09 -19.96
CA ASN A 215 11.02 -46.83 -18.52
C ASN A 215 11.51 -45.42 -18.14
N LYS A 216 11.48 -44.46 -19.07
CA LYS A 216 11.70 -43.05 -18.77
C LYS A 216 10.36 -42.44 -18.36
N PRO A 217 10.31 -41.61 -17.31
CA PRO A 217 9.19 -40.73 -17.07
C PRO A 217 8.86 -39.98 -18.35
N LYS A 218 7.57 -39.81 -18.66
CA LYS A 218 7.13 -39.08 -19.84
C LYS A 218 6.02 -38.12 -19.47
N TYR A 219 6.27 -36.82 -19.63
CA TYR A 219 5.23 -35.79 -19.57
C TYR A 219 4.24 -35.95 -20.73
N SER A 220 2.94 -35.90 -20.43
CA SER A 220 1.88 -35.72 -21.42
C SER A 220 1.29 -34.31 -21.39
N ASN A 221 1.26 -33.67 -20.21
CA ASN A 221 0.78 -32.30 -20.07
C ASN A 221 1.27 -31.65 -18.76
N PHE A 222 1.50 -30.34 -18.78
CA PHE A 222 1.83 -29.53 -17.60
C PHE A 222 1.25 -28.13 -17.79
N TRP A 223 0.40 -27.66 -16.87
CA TRP A 223 -0.21 -26.33 -16.94
C TRP A 223 -0.53 -25.77 -15.57
N LEU A 224 -0.71 -24.44 -15.51
CA LEU A 224 -1.13 -23.73 -14.32
C LEU A 224 -2.64 -23.40 -14.36
N SER A 225 -3.24 -23.08 -13.20
CA SER A 225 -4.68 -22.83 -13.02
C SER A 225 -5.33 -21.92 -14.06
N ARG A 226 -4.58 -20.97 -14.64
CA ARG A 226 -5.04 -20.13 -15.75
C ARG A 226 -4.49 -20.70 -17.05
N LYS A 227 -5.34 -21.34 -17.86
CA LYS A 227 -4.96 -21.77 -19.21
C LYS A 227 -4.78 -20.55 -20.10
N ASN A 228 -3.55 -20.09 -20.26
CA ASN A 228 -3.12 -19.34 -21.44
C ASN A 228 -1.65 -19.63 -21.76
N THR A 229 -1.38 -19.68 -23.06
CA THR A 229 -0.14 -20.16 -23.69
C THR A 229 1.11 -19.38 -23.28
N SER A 230 2.22 -20.10 -23.08
CA SER A 230 3.61 -19.64 -22.85
C SER A 230 3.94 -18.76 -21.63
N TYR A 231 3.03 -17.91 -21.13
CA TYR A 231 3.30 -17.00 -20.00
C TYR A 231 2.01 -16.66 -19.23
N THR A 232 1.96 -16.97 -17.93
CA THR A 232 0.74 -16.83 -17.10
C THR A 232 0.86 -15.70 -16.07
N GLU A 233 -0.17 -14.88 -15.87
CA GLU A 233 -0.14 -13.79 -14.87
C GLU A 233 -1.11 -14.03 -13.70
N TYR A 234 -0.67 -13.64 -12.50
CA TYR A 234 -1.38 -13.76 -11.23
C TYR A 234 -1.27 -12.47 -10.40
N GLY A 235 -2.28 -12.17 -9.58
CA GLY A 235 -2.22 -11.17 -8.52
C GLY A 235 -1.77 -11.78 -7.19
N LEU A 236 -1.30 -10.94 -6.26
CA LEU A 236 -0.83 -11.38 -4.92
C LEU A 236 -1.83 -12.20 -4.10
N ASN A 237 -3.14 -12.14 -4.39
CA ASN A 237 -4.16 -12.90 -3.66
C ASN A 237 -4.69 -14.11 -4.43
N ASP A 238 -4.14 -14.38 -5.62
CA ASP A 238 -4.56 -15.52 -6.42
C ASP A 238 -4.02 -16.83 -5.87
N LYS A 239 -4.76 -17.91 -6.15
CA LYS A 239 -4.28 -19.28 -5.98
C LYS A 239 -3.71 -19.78 -7.30
N ILE A 240 -2.51 -20.33 -7.23
CA ILE A 240 -1.84 -20.96 -8.36
C ILE A 240 -1.97 -22.46 -8.18
N GLU A 241 -2.64 -23.11 -9.13
CA GLU A 241 -2.74 -24.56 -9.18
C GLU A 241 -1.75 -25.08 -10.23
N VAL A 242 -1.01 -26.12 -9.89
CA VAL A 242 0.01 -26.76 -10.71
C VAL A 242 -0.54 -28.13 -11.05
N ASN A 243 -0.78 -28.37 -12.34
CA ASN A 243 -1.41 -29.59 -12.83
C ASN A 243 -0.44 -30.33 -13.76
N VAL A 244 -0.22 -31.61 -13.48
CA VAL A 244 0.76 -32.44 -14.17
C VAL A 244 0.14 -33.76 -14.56
N GLU A 245 0.25 -34.07 -15.85
CA GLU A 245 0.00 -35.41 -16.38
C GLU A 245 1.33 -35.96 -16.88
N ALA A 246 1.78 -37.04 -16.23
CA ALA A 246 2.98 -37.77 -16.60
C ALA A 246 2.76 -39.27 -16.39
N SER A 247 3.59 -40.10 -17.01
CA SER A 247 3.56 -41.56 -16.87
C SER A 247 4.95 -42.11 -16.57
N ASN A 248 5.03 -43.33 -16.03
CA ASN A 248 6.29 -44.03 -15.71
C ASN A 248 7.22 -43.29 -14.73
N TYR A 249 6.64 -42.53 -13.79
CA TYR A 249 7.34 -41.81 -12.72
C TYR A 249 6.97 -42.38 -11.35
N ASP A 250 7.90 -42.31 -10.40
CA ASP A 250 7.68 -42.64 -8.98
C ASP A 250 7.50 -41.36 -8.15
N HIS A 251 8.16 -40.25 -8.50
CA HIS A 251 8.08 -38.97 -7.81
C HIS A 251 7.87 -37.79 -8.78
N LEU A 252 7.15 -36.75 -8.35
CA LEU A 252 7.12 -35.44 -8.99
C LEU A 252 7.75 -34.42 -8.06
N THR A 253 8.75 -33.68 -8.54
CA THR A 253 9.38 -32.59 -7.78
C THR A 253 9.17 -31.27 -8.50
N MET A 254 8.62 -30.29 -7.80
CA MET A 254 8.41 -28.94 -8.28
C MET A 254 9.52 -28.00 -7.80
N GLY A 255 10.04 -27.20 -8.73
CA GLY A 255 10.94 -26.09 -8.50
C GLY A 255 10.29 -24.77 -8.93
N ILE A 256 10.45 -23.70 -8.15
CA ILE A 256 10.09 -22.34 -8.57
C ILE A 256 11.29 -21.44 -8.38
N ASP A 257 11.73 -20.81 -9.46
CA ASP A 257 12.76 -19.78 -9.46
C ASP A 257 12.11 -18.40 -9.62
N LYS A 258 12.70 -17.41 -8.97
CA LYS A 258 12.35 -16.00 -9.13
C LYS A 258 13.47 -15.29 -9.90
N ASP A 259 13.11 -14.52 -10.92
CA ASP A 259 14.08 -13.77 -11.73
C ASP A 259 14.95 -12.86 -10.85
N GLY A 260 16.27 -12.95 -11.02
CA GLY A 260 17.25 -12.20 -10.23
C GLY A 260 17.47 -12.69 -8.79
N VAL A 261 16.76 -13.73 -8.33
CA VAL A 261 16.92 -14.29 -6.97
C VAL A 261 17.28 -15.79 -7.00
N GLY A 262 16.78 -16.55 -7.99
CA GLY A 262 16.99 -17.99 -8.09
C GLY A 262 15.91 -18.81 -7.36
N ARG A 263 16.26 -20.02 -6.89
CA ARG A 263 15.32 -21.02 -6.35
C ARG A 263 14.65 -20.57 -5.05
N VAL A 264 13.35 -20.34 -5.11
CA VAL A 264 12.52 -19.95 -3.96
C VAL A 264 11.62 -21.07 -3.43
N VAL A 265 11.29 -22.09 -4.23
CA VAL A 265 10.51 -23.26 -3.79
C VAL A 265 11.07 -24.55 -4.38
N THR A 266 11.38 -25.55 -3.54
CA THR A 266 11.62 -26.93 -3.96
C THR A 266 10.73 -27.85 -3.15
N LYS A 267 9.89 -28.66 -3.80
CA LYS A 267 8.94 -29.51 -3.09
C LYS A 267 8.55 -30.74 -3.90
N GLU A 268 8.43 -31.88 -3.23
CA GLU A 268 7.78 -33.06 -3.81
C GLU A 268 6.26 -32.84 -3.83
N ILE A 269 5.63 -33.07 -4.98
CA ILE A 269 4.21 -32.80 -5.21
C ILE A 269 3.51 -34.04 -5.77
N ASN A 270 2.19 -34.06 -5.69
CA ASN A 270 1.37 -34.99 -6.46
C ASN A 270 1.07 -34.41 -7.85
N SER A 271 0.28 -35.11 -8.66
CA SER A 271 -0.14 -34.64 -10.00
C SER A 271 -0.94 -33.33 -9.98
N HIS A 272 -1.43 -32.92 -8.81
CA HIS A 272 -2.05 -31.62 -8.58
C HIS A 272 -1.51 -31.00 -7.28
N TYR A 273 -1.15 -29.73 -7.32
CA TYR A 273 -0.67 -28.97 -6.18
C TYR A 273 -1.14 -27.52 -6.22
N GLU A 274 -1.49 -26.94 -5.08
CA GLU A 274 -1.93 -25.54 -4.98
C GLU A 274 -1.06 -24.75 -4.01
N PHE A 275 -0.81 -23.48 -4.32
CA PHE A 275 -0.21 -22.52 -3.40
C PHE A 275 -0.72 -21.10 -3.64
N SER A 276 -0.59 -20.23 -2.64
CA SER A 276 -0.98 -18.82 -2.77
C SER A 276 0.13 -18.02 -3.45
N ALA A 277 -0.21 -17.20 -4.45
CA ALA A 277 0.73 -16.27 -5.07
C ALA A 277 1.39 -15.31 -4.05
N LYS A 278 0.70 -15.03 -2.94
CA LYS A 278 1.24 -14.20 -1.85
C LYS A 278 2.50 -14.79 -1.22
N GLU A 279 2.63 -16.11 -1.21
CA GLU A 279 3.76 -16.83 -0.63
C GLU A 279 5.06 -16.55 -1.38
N LEU A 280 4.98 -16.25 -2.67
CA LEU A 280 6.13 -15.93 -3.51
C LEU A 280 6.43 -14.43 -3.58
N GLY A 281 5.43 -13.58 -3.33
CA GLY A 281 5.51 -12.13 -3.51
C GLY A 281 5.43 -11.70 -4.97
N ALA A 282 5.57 -10.41 -5.24
CA ALA A 282 5.55 -9.90 -6.61
C ALA A 282 6.88 -10.15 -7.33
N GLY A 283 6.81 -10.43 -8.63
CA GLY A 283 7.96 -10.72 -9.47
C GLY A 283 7.64 -11.59 -10.68
N SER A 284 8.66 -11.87 -11.47
CA SER A 284 8.63 -12.87 -12.54
C SER A 284 9.25 -14.17 -12.04
N TYR A 285 8.66 -15.30 -12.44
CA TYR A 285 9.00 -16.61 -11.94
C TYR A 285 9.02 -17.64 -13.07
N SER A 286 9.88 -18.65 -12.93
CA SER A 286 9.78 -19.90 -13.69
C SER A 286 9.46 -21.05 -12.74
N ILE A 287 8.45 -21.83 -13.05
CA ILE A 287 8.11 -23.06 -12.35
C ILE A 287 8.42 -24.24 -13.25
N TYR A 288 9.11 -25.23 -12.71
CA TYR A 288 9.32 -26.48 -13.39
C TYR A 288 8.89 -27.65 -12.52
N VAL A 289 8.43 -28.71 -13.18
CA VAL A 289 8.17 -29.98 -12.51
C VAL A 289 9.04 -31.02 -13.16
N THR A 290 9.64 -31.87 -12.33
CA THR A 290 10.47 -33.01 -12.72
C THR A 290 9.77 -34.29 -12.33
N ALA A 291 9.50 -35.15 -13.30
CA ALA A 291 9.04 -36.50 -13.09
C ALA A 291 10.24 -37.43 -13.05
N SER A 292 10.44 -38.14 -11.93
CA SER A 292 11.57 -39.03 -11.73
C SER A 292 11.11 -40.44 -11.35
N ASN A 293 11.92 -41.46 -11.63
CA ASN A 293 11.66 -42.81 -11.15
C ASN A 293 12.88 -43.44 -10.47
N SER A 294 12.62 -44.55 -9.78
CA SER A 294 13.55 -45.40 -9.04
C SER A 294 14.65 -46.02 -9.91
N GLN A 295 14.52 -45.93 -11.23
CA GLN A 295 15.56 -46.33 -12.19
C GLN A 295 16.51 -45.17 -12.52
N GLY A 296 16.34 -44.00 -11.89
CA GLY A 296 17.21 -42.82 -12.05
C GLY A 296 16.90 -41.97 -13.29
N TYR A 297 15.81 -42.26 -14.01
CA TYR A 297 15.39 -41.43 -15.14
C TYR A 297 14.61 -40.23 -14.66
N VAL A 298 14.83 -39.08 -15.30
CA VAL A 298 14.10 -37.84 -15.07
C VAL A 298 13.61 -37.26 -16.39
N ASP A 299 12.46 -36.61 -16.35
CA ASP A 299 11.91 -35.76 -17.41
C ASP A 299 11.49 -34.45 -16.72
N THR A 300 11.76 -33.27 -17.28
CA THR A 300 11.50 -31.98 -16.63
C THR A 300 10.83 -31.03 -17.62
N ASN A 301 9.79 -30.34 -17.18
CA ASN A 301 9.07 -29.37 -18.00
C ASN A 301 8.91 -28.04 -17.23
N THR A 302 9.04 -26.90 -17.93
CA THR A 302 9.12 -25.56 -17.33
C THR A 302 8.05 -24.64 -17.93
N LEU A 303 7.43 -23.83 -17.08
CA LEU A 303 6.51 -22.76 -17.43
C LEU A 303 6.93 -21.46 -16.75
N TRP A 304 6.54 -20.33 -17.32
CA TRP A 304 6.81 -19.00 -16.76
C TRP A 304 5.52 -18.33 -16.32
N PHE A 305 5.60 -17.62 -15.19
CA PHE A 305 4.49 -16.84 -14.68
C PHE A 305 4.95 -15.59 -13.93
N LYS A 306 4.06 -14.60 -13.81
CA LYS A 306 4.31 -13.34 -13.12
C LYS A 306 3.29 -13.11 -12.02
N ILE A 307 3.76 -12.63 -10.88
CA ILE A 307 2.89 -12.16 -9.80
C ILE A 307 2.96 -10.63 -9.75
N GLN A 308 1.84 -9.97 -10.04
CA GLN A 308 1.71 -8.53 -10.10
C GLN A 308 1.09 -7.96 -8.81
N THR A 309 1.52 -6.76 -8.42
CA THR A 309 0.91 -5.96 -7.35
C THR A 309 -0.19 -5.05 -7.89
N LYS A 310 -0.95 -4.41 -6.98
CA LYS A 310 -1.84 -3.32 -7.37
C LYS A 310 -1.04 -2.19 -8.03
N PRO A 311 -1.59 -1.53 -9.05
CA PRO A 311 -1.05 -0.27 -9.56
C PRO A 311 -0.84 0.71 -8.40
N SER A 312 0.22 1.51 -8.43
CA SER A 312 0.48 2.52 -7.41
C SER A 312 0.93 3.84 -8.03
N TYR A 313 0.29 4.94 -7.63
CA TYR A 313 0.74 6.30 -7.95
C TYR A 313 1.97 6.68 -7.15
N THR A 314 2.96 7.26 -7.82
CA THR A 314 4.05 8.00 -7.19
C THR A 314 3.72 9.49 -7.17
N ASN A 315 3.13 10.01 -8.25
CA ASN A 315 2.80 11.43 -8.37
C ASN A 315 1.73 11.69 -9.45
N PHE A 316 0.91 12.72 -9.24
CA PHE A 316 -0.11 13.17 -10.20
C PHE A 316 -0.31 14.68 -10.02
N TRP A 317 -0.09 15.46 -11.09
CA TRP A 317 -0.25 16.92 -11.05
C TRP A 317 -0.70 17.51 -12.38
N LEU A 318 -1.21 18.74 -12.33
CA LEU A 318 -1.54 19.53 -13.51
C LEU A 318 -0.47 20.59 -13.80
N SER A 319 -0.47 21.17 -15.02
CA SER A 319 0.53 22.16 -15.49
C SER A 319 0.84 23.29 -14.50
N LYS A 320 -0.12 23.71 -13.67
CA LYS A 320 0.13 24.62 -12.53
C LYS A 320 0.35 23.81 -11.23
N LYS A 321 1.62 23.67 -10.81
CA LYS A 321 1.99 23.09 -9.50
C LYS A 321 1.78 24.11 -8.37
N ASN A 322 0.63 24.08 -7.69
CA ASN A 322 0.53 24.26 -6.23
C ASN A 322 -0.91 24.46 -5.71
N THR A 323 -1.13 23.95 -4.51
CA THR A 323 -2.31 24.07 -3.61
C THR A 323 -3.48 23.12 -3.88
N SER A 324 -4.32 22.95 -2.84
CA SER A 324 -5.50 22.07 -2.79
C SER A 324 -6.59 22.40 -3.82
N TYR A 325 -6.40 23.42 -4.66
CA TYR A 325 -7.35 23.90 -5.66
C TYR A 325 -6.65 24.72 -6.75
N ILE A 326 -6.76 24.32 -8.02
CA ILE A 326 -6.01 24.92 -9.14
C ILE A 326 -6.93 25.76 -10.02
N GLU A 327 -6.52 26.98 -10.41
CA GLU A 327 -7.32 27.84 -11.28
C GLU A 327 -6.65 28.13 -12.63
N TYR A 328 -7.42 27.97 -13.70
CA TYR A 328 -7.05 28.22 -15.08
C TYR A 328 -7.92 29.32 -15.69
N SER A 329 -7.33 30.08 -16.60
CA SER A 329 -8.07 31.02 -17.43
C SER A 329 -8.72 30.26 -18.60
N LEU A 330 -9.84 30.79 -19.12
CA LEU A 330 -10.44 30.26 -20.33
C LEU A 330 -9.46 30.36 -21.52
N GLY A 331 -9.19 29.23 -22.17
CA GLY A 331 -8.16 29.06 -23.19
C GLY A 331 -6.73 28.83 -22.71
N ASP A 332 -6.51 28.50 -21.44
CA ASP A 332 -5.25 27.85 -20.99
C ASP A 332 -5.15 26.42 -21.56
N ASN A 333 -3.94 25.97 -21.89
CA ASN A 333 -3.65 24.55 -22.09
C ASN A 333 -3.36 23.91 -20.72
N ILE A 334 -4.08 22.84 -20.40
CA ILE A 334 -3.94 22.12 -19.15
C ILE A 334 -3.22 20.81 -19.45
N GLU A 335 -2.07 20.63 -18.82
CA GLU A 335 -1.27 19.40 -18.94
C GLU A 335 -1.53 18.54 -17.71
N VAL A 336 -1.69 17.24 -17.93
CA VAL A 336 -1.93 16.20 -16.94
C VAL A 336 -0.69 15.33 -16.95
N ASN A 337 -0.02 15.24 -15.81
CA ASN A 337 1.23 14.50 -15.66
C ASN A 337 1.06 13.43 -14.58
N VAL A 338 1.47 12.20 -14.89
CA VAL A 338 1.27 11.04 -14.04
C VAL A 338 2.55 10.22 -13.94
N GLU A 339 2.98 9.96 -12.72
CA GLU A 339 3.99 8.98 -12.37
C GLU A 339 3.31 7.84 -11.61
N ALA A 340 3.29 6.66 -12.21
CA ALA A 340 2.71 5.46 -11.62
C ALA A 340 3.50 4.23 -12.05
N GLN A 341 3.35 3.14 -11.28
CA GLN A 341 3.98 1.85 -11.56
C GLN A 341 2.94 0.73 -11.58
N ASN A 342 3.31 -0.40 -12.21
CA ASN A 342 2.51 -1.63 -12.24
C ASN A 342 1.10 -1.46 -12.84
N TYR A 343 0.99 -0.68 -13.92
CA TYR A 343 -0.25 -0.47 -14.67
C TYR A 343 -0.07 -0.83 -16.15
N ASP A 344 -1.15 -1.27 -16.78
CA ASP A 344 -1.23 -1.56 -18.22
C ASP A 344 -2.09 -0.50 -18.95
N HIS A 345 -3.09 0.05 -18.26
CA HIS A 345 -3.98 1.08 -18.77
C HIS A 345 -3.97 2.31 -17.86
N LEU A 346 -3.97 3.49 -18.49
CA LEU A 346 -4.07 4.76 -17.78
C LEU A 346 -5.16 5.59 -18.44
N THR A 347 -6.20 5.90 -17.67
CA THR A 347 -7.38 6.63 -18.14
C THR A 347 -7.52 7.93 -17.38
N VAL A 348 -7.92 8.98 -18.08
CA VAL A 348 -8.29 10.25 -17.49
C VAL A 348 -9.80 10.44 -17.59
N GLY A 349 -10.38 10.86 -16.47
CA GLY A 349 -11.75 11.31 -16.33
C GLY A 349 -11.82 12.76 -15.92
N ILE A 350 -12.67 13.56 -16.58
CA ILE A 350 -12.97 14.92 -16.14
C ILE A 350 -14.46 15.05 -15.96
N ASP A 351 -14.88 15.39 -14.74
CA ASP A 351 -16.26 15.71 -14.42
C ASP A 351 -16.40 17.22 -14.22
N LYS A 352 -17.54 17.75 -14.65
CA LYS A 352 -17.94 19.14 -14.45
C LYS A 352 -19.01 19.20 -13.37
N ASP A 353 -18.83 20.08 -12.38
CA ASP A 353 -19.78 20.27 -11.28
C ASP A 353 -21.20 20.51 -11.82
N GLY A 354 -22.15 19.68 -11.37
CA GLY A 354 -23.57 19.76 -11.77
C GLY A 354 -23.91 19.18 -13.16
N VAL A 355 -22.92 18.73 -13.93
CA VAL A 355 -23.12 18.07 -15.24
C VAL A 355 -22.69 16.61 -15.21
N GLY A 356 -21.61 16.28 -14.49
CA GLY A 356 -21.01 14.95 -14.48
C GLY A 356 -19.88 14.81 -15.51
N ARG A 357 -19.66 13.59 -16.00
CA ARG A 357 -18.53 13.24 -16.87
C ARG A 357 -18.57 13.95 -18.21
N VAL A 358 -17.52 14.70 -18.53
CA VAL A 358 -17.35 15.42 -19.80
C VAL A 358 -16.17 14.92 -20.63
N VAL A 359 -15.18 14.27 -20.03
CA VAL A 359 -14.05 13.65 -20.74
C VAL A 359 -13.73 12.29 -20.16
N THR A 360 -13.70 11.25 -20.99
CA THR A 360 -13.14 9.94 -20.67
C THR A 360 -12.18 9.55 -21.78
N LYS A 361 -10.90 9.36 -21.45
CA LYS A 361 -9.90 9.05 -22.48
C LYS A 361 -8.78 8.19 -21.92
N GLU A 362 -8.36 7.19 -22.68
CA GLU A 362 -7.13 6.46 -22.42
C GLU A 362 -5.94 7.32 -22.86
N ILE A 363 -4.96 7.45 -21.98
CA ILE A 363 -3.82 8.34 -22.13
C ILE A 363 -2.54 7.61 -21.69
N THR A 364 -1.38 8.20 -21.97
CA THR A 364 -0.10 7.75 -21.44
C THR A 364 0.23 8.54 -20.16
N SER A 365 1.49 8.60 -19.74
CA SER A 365 1.93 9.40 -18.58
C SER A 365 1.72 10.91 -18.74
N HIS A 366 1.40 11.39 -19.95
CA HIS A 366 1.21 12.80 -20.25
C HIS A 366 -0.01 13.04 -21.16
N TYR A 367 -0.86 14.00 -20.81
CA TYR A 367 -2.02 14.40 -21.61
C TYR A 367 -2.27 15.90 -21.56
N VAL A 368 -2.59 16.51 -22.71
CA VAL A 368 -2.83 17.96 -22.82
C VAL A 368 -4.18 18.22 -23.47
N PHE A 369 -4.95 19.16 -22.91
CA PHE A 369 -6.21 19.62 -23.48
C PHE A 369 -6.43 21.12 -23.26
N SER A 370 -7.29 21.74 -24.08
CA SER A 370 -7.61 23.17 -23.93
C SER A 370 -8.74 23.37 -22.94
N SER A 371 -8.64 24.39 -22.08
CA SER A 371 -9.74 24.77 -21.20
C SER A 371 -10.95 25.34 -21.98
N ARG A 372 -10.81 25.68 -23.28
CA ARG A 372 -11.96 26.01 -24.15
C ARG A 372 -12.87 24.82 -24.38
N ASP A 373 -12.33 23.61 -24.45
CA ASP A 373 -13.10 22.39 -24.75
C ASP A 373 -14.03 22.01 -23.60
N LEU A 374 -13.68 22.41 -22.38
CA LEU A 374 -14.49 22.21 -21.17
C LEU A 374 -15.42 23.39 -20.88
N GLY A 375 -14.96 24.61 -21.19
CA GLY A 375 -15.65 25.86 -20.88
C GLY A 375 -15.55 26.28 -19.42
N ILE A 376 -16.25 27.34 -19.04
CA ILE A 376 -16.23 27.90 -17.68
C ILE A 376 -16.90 26.93 -16.70
N GLY A 377 -16.30 26.74 -15.53
CA GLY A 377 -16.84 25.85 -14.50
C GLY A 377 -15.82 25.42 -13.45
N ASN A 378 -16.28 24.61 -12.51
CA ASN A 378 -15.43 23.84 -11.60
C ASN A 378 -15.44 22.39 -12.07
N TYR A 379 -14.30 21.72 -11.92
CA TYR A 379 -14.05 20.39 -12.44
C TYR A 379 -13.30 19.54 -11.44
N SER A 380 -13.59 18.25 -11.42
CA SER A 380 -12.70 17.23 -10.89
C SER A 380 -12.08 16.48 -12.05
N ILE A 381 -10.77 16.31 -12.00
CA ILE A 381 -10.03 15.44 -12.90
C ILE A 381 -9.47 14.29 -12.11
N TYR A 382 -9.67 13.10 -12.61
CA TYR A 382 -9.18 11.89 -12.01
C TYR A 382 -8.42 11.10 -13.03
N VAL A 383 -7.32 10.55 -12.57
CA VAL A 383 -6.56 9.56 -13.31
C VAL A 383 -6.86 8.24 -12.65
N THR A 384 -7.11 7.23 -13.49
CA THR A 384 -7.27 5.83 -13.09
C THR A 384 -6.17 5.04 -13.77
N VAL A 385 -5.35 4.37 -12.97
CA VAL A 385 -4.40 3.36 -13.44
C VAL A 385 -5.01 2.00 -13.20
N ALA A 386 -4.94 1.13 -14.19
CA ALA A 386 -5.46 -0.22 -14.13
C ALA A 386 -4.44 -1.20 -14.70
N ASN A 387 -4.45 -2.45 -14.23
CA ASN A 387 -3.66 -3.52 -14.82
C ASN A 387 -4.56 -4.65 -15.35
N SER A 388 -3.96 -5.58 -16.09
CA SER A 388 -4.57 -6.75 -16.74
C SER A 388 -5.30 -7.66 -15.74
N GLN A 389 -4.97 -7.56 -14.46
CA GLN A 389 -5.57 -8.31 -13.35
C GLN A 389 -6.86 -7.65 -12.82
N GLY A 390 -7.27 -6.51 -13.36
CA GLY A 390 -8.47 -5.79 -12.95
C GLY A 390 -8.30 -4.96 -11.68
N TYR A 391 -7.07 -4.79 -11.17
CA TYR A 391 -6.82 -3.84 -10.11
C TYR A 391 -6.85 -2.42 -10.67
N VAL A 392 -7.49 -1.53 -9.93
CA VAL A 392 -7.58 -0.11 -10.27
C VAL A 392 -7.14 0.74 -9.08
N ASP A 393 -6.43 1.81 -9.35
CA ASP A 393 -6.18 2.89 -8.40
C ASP A 393 -6.55 4.22 -9.05
N THR A 394 -7.28 5.08 -8.34
CA THR A 394 -7.79 6.35 -8.86
C THR A 394 -7.42 7.49 -7.95
N ASN A 395 -6.80 8.53 -8.52
CA ASN A 395 -6.44 9.74 -7.81
C ASN A 395 -7.13 10.95 -8.45
N THR A 396 -7.58 11.90 -7.63
CA THR A 396 -8.44 13.01 -8.06
C THR A 396 -7.83 14.35 -7.65
N LEU A 397 -7.83 15.29 -8.60
CA LEU A 397 -7.53 16.70 -8.38
C LEU A 397 -8.73 17.56 -8.76
N TRP A 398 -8.80 18.74 -8.17
CA TRP A 398 -9.85 19.73 -8.47
C TRP A 398 -9.25 20.96 -9.10
N PHE A 399 -9.90 21.46 -10.15
CA PHE A 399 -9.53 22.70 -10.79
C PHE A 399 -10.75 23.47 -11.26
N ALA A 400 -10.58 24.76 -11.54
CA ALA A 400 -11.63 25.58 -12.13
C ALA A 400 -11.13 26.41 -13.30
N ILE A 401 -12.03 26.62 -14.26
CA ILE A 401 -11.81 27.48 -15.41
C ILE A 401 -12.62 28.75 -15.18
N LYS A 402 -11.92 29.88 -15.08
CA LYS A 402 -12.49 31.20 -14.81
C LYS A 402 -12.27 32.12 -16.02
N THR A 403 -13.17 33.09 -16.18
CA THR A 403 -12.95 34.22 -17.09
C THR A 403 -12.12 35.30 -16.40
N PRO A 404 -11.47 36.19 -17.17
CA PRO A 404 -11.00 37.47 -16.63
C PRO A 404 -12.12 38.13 -15.84
N ARG A 405 -11.78 38.78 -14.72
CA ARG A 405 -12.78 39.48 -13.90
C ARG A 405 -12.24 40.74 -13.26
N CYS A 406 -13.11 41.73 -13.13
CA CYS A 406 -12.88 42.90 -12.30
C CYS A 406 -13.30 42.61 -10.85
N ASP A 407 -12.35 42.48 -9.93
CA ASP A 407 -12.60 42.24 -8.51
C ASP A 407 -13.12 43.51 -7.80
N SER A 408 -12.52 44.66 -8.12
CA SER A 408 -13.00 45.96 -7.66
C SER A 408 -12.68 47.06 -8.66
N PHE A 409 -13.56 48.06 -8.71
CA PHE A 409 -13.44 49.24 -9.56
C PHE A 409 -14.04 50.44 -8.83
N SER A 410 -13.25 51.51 -8.67
CA SER A 410 -13.67 52.72 -7.99
C SER A 410 -13.08 53.99 -8.62
N LEU A 411 -13.79 55.09 -8.39
CA LEU A 411 -13.34 56.46 -8.63
C LEU A 411 -13.02 57.12 -7.29
N SER A 412 -12.09 58.09 -7.31
CA SER A 412 -11.78 58.88 -6.11
C SER A 412 -12.95 59.74 -5.60
N LYS A 413 -13.84 60.20 -6.50
CA LYS A 413 -15.04 61.01 -6.22
C LYS A 413 -16.14 60.75 -7.26
N SER A 414 -17.38 61.16 -6.98
CA SER A 414 -18.49 61.18 -7.95
C SER A 414 -18.68 62.53 -8.63
N SER A 415 -17.94 63.56 -8.22
CA SER A 415 -17.94 64.89 -8.84
C SER A 415 -16.59 65.56 -8.70
N TYR A 416 -16.13 66.22 -9.77
CA TYR A 416 -14.81 66.83 -9.87
C TYR A 416 -14.93 68.26 -10.40
N GLU A 417 -14.22 69.20 -9.79
CA GLU A 417 -14.02 70.51 -10.43
C GLU A 417 -13.16 70.33 -11.68
N ILE A 418 -13.35 71.17 -12.71
CA ILE A 418 -12.69 71.00 -14.02
C ILE A 418 -11.15 70.93 -13.96
N ASN A 419 -10.52 71.46 -12.91
CA ASN A 419 -9.06 71.45 -12.72
C ASN A 419 -8.56 70.32 -11.80
N GLU A 420 -9.44 69.45 -11.30
CA GLU A 420 -9.07 68.33 -10.44
C GLU A 420 -8.56 67.11 -11.23
N ASN A 421 -7.80 66.25 -10.56
CA ASN A 421 -7.42 64.93 -11.07
C ASN A 421 -8.53 63.90 -10.79
N ILE A 422 -8.82 63.09 -11.80
CA ILE A 422 -9.66 61.91 -11.69
C ILE A 422 -8.75 60.70 -11.57
N SER A 423 -8.96 59.88 -10.53
CA SER A 423 -8.21 58.65 -10.29
C SER A 423 -9.14 57.44 -10.36
N ILE A 424 -8.76 56.48 -11.19
CA ILE A 424 -9.41 55.19 -11.39
C ILE A 424 -8.53 54.13 -10.74
N ASN A 425 -9.11 53.35 -9.82
CA ASN A 425 -8.43 52.21 -9.19
C ASN A 425 -9.17 50.93 -9.56
N VAL A 426 -8.42 49.95 -10.05
CA VAL A 426 -8.92 48.66 -10.53
C VAL A 426 -8.13 47.55 -9.86
N LYS A 427 -8.87 46.59 -9.28
CA LYS A 427 -8.34 45.28 -8.92
C LYS A 427 -8.98 44.26 -9.85
N ALA A 428 -8.17 43.48 -10.54
CA ALA A 428 -8.63 42.48 -11.49
C ALA A 428 -7.84 41.16 -11.31
N SER A 429 -8.48 40.06 -11.67
CA SER A 429 -7.92 38.70 -11.62
C SER A 429 -8.02 38.05 -13.00
N TYR A 430 -7.10 37.12 -13.28
CA TYR A 430 -7.03 36.35 -14.54
C TYR A 430 -6.97 37.24 -15.80
N TYR A 431 -6.24 38.36 -15.72
CA TYR A 431 -6.17 39.36 -16.78
C TYR A 431 -4.74 39.54 -17.32
N ASN A 432 -4.68 40.05 -18.54
CA ASN A 432 -3.47 40.45 -19.26
C ASN A 432 -3.42 41.97 -19.51
N LYS A 433 -4.57 42.59 -19.83
CA LYS A 433 -4.67 44.05 -20.04
C LYS A 433 -6.00 44.62 -19.55
N LEU A 434 -6.03 45.91 -19.22
CA LEU A 434 -7.21 46.64 -18.76
C LEU A 434 -7.50 47.78 -19.73
N ILE A 435 -8.73 47.89 -20.22
CA ILE A 435 -9.14 48.97 -21.11
C ILE A 435 -10.22 49.81 -20.43
N VAL A 436 -9.96 51.10 -20.20
CA VAL A 436 -10.97 52.03 -19.70
C VAL A 436 -11.84 52.54 -20.84
N GLY A 437 -13.14 52.57 -20.61
CA GLY A 437 -14.15 53.21 -21.44
C GLY A 437 -14.82 54.36 -20.69
N ILE A 438 -14.76 55.58 -21.22
CA ILE A 438 -15.50 56.74 -20.70
C ILE A 438 -16.48 57.22 -21.76
N ASP A 439 -17.76 57.22 -21.43
CA ASP A 439 -18.86 57.74 -22.23
C ASP A 439 -19.31 59.09 -21.66
N LYS A 440 -19.60 60.06 -22.52
CA LYS A 440 -20.22 61.34 -22.14
C LYS A 440 -21.72 61.26 -22.42
N ASP A 441 -22.54 61.66 -21.44
CA ASP A 441 -24.00 61.59 -21.55
C ASP A 441 -24.47 62.44 -22.76
N GLY A 442 -25.23 61.82 -23.66
CA GLY A 442 -25.72 62.44 -24.90
C GLY A 442 -24.73 62.50 -26.08
N VAL A 443 -23.46 62.08 -25.89
CA VAL A 443 -22.42 62.09 -26.96
C VAL A 443 -21.90 60.68 -27.27
N GLY A 444 -21.75 59.82 -26.26
CA GLY A 444 -21.19 58.47 -26.42
C GLY A 444 -19.71 58.37 -26.01
N ARG A 445 -18.99 57.38 -26.55
CA ARG A 445 -17.61 57.05 -26.15
C ARG A 445 -16.63 58.19 -26.47
N VAL A 446 -16.00 58.73 -25.43
CA VAL A 446 -14.99 59.80 -25.54
C VAL A 446 -13.58 59.35 -25.17
N VAL A 447 -13.42 58.27 -24.40
CA VAL A 447 -12.10 57.69 -24.07
C VAL A 447 -12.13 56.16 -24.16
N THR A 448 -11.22 55.59 -24.94
CA THR A 448 -10.88 54.16 -24.93
C THR A 448 -9.36 54.03 -24.82
N LYS A 449 -8.85 53.46 -23.71
CA LYS A 449 -7.40 53.41 -23.50
C LYS A 449 -6.96 52.21 -22.65
N ASN A 450 -5.82 51.60 -23.00
CA ASN A 450 -5.16 50.63 -22.14
C ASN A 450 -4.55 51.34 -20.92
N ILE A 451 -4.85 50.85 -19.72
CA ILE A 451 -4.48 51.51 -18.47
C ILE A 451 -3.83 50.54 -17.47
N PRO A 452 -2.94 51.03 -16.59
CA PRO A 452 -2.52 50.29 -15.40
C PRO A 452 -3.67 50.19 -14.38
N THR A 453 -3.47 49.38 -13.33
CA THR A 453 -4.45 49.20 -12.23
C THR A 453 -4.80 50.50 -11.51
N ASN A 454 -3.87 51.45 -11.42
CA ASN A 454 -4.11 52.80 -10.90
C ASN A 454 -3.84 53.82 -11.99
N TYR A 455 -4.89 54.45 -12.51
CA TYR A 455 -4.81 55.40 -13.62
C TYR A 455 -5.35 56.76 -13.21
N THR A 456 -4.53 57.81 -13.35
CA THR A 456 -4.92 59.19 -13.01
C THR A 456 -4.78 60.11 -14.21
N PHE A 457 -5.77 60.98 -14.42
CA PHE A 457 -5.76 61.97 -15.50
C PHE A 457 -6.56 63.23 -15.11
N GLN A 458 -6.38 64.32 -15.84
CA GLN A 458 -6.97 65.63 -15.52
C GLN A 458 -8.42 65.76 -16.02
N ALA A 459 -9.35 66.23 -15.18
CA ALA A 459 -10.77 66.39 -15.52
C ALA A 459 -11.01 67.33 -16.73
N LYS A 460 -10.16 68.34 -16.91
CA LYS A 460 -10.22 69.26 -18.07
C LYS A 460 -10.12 68.55 -19.42
N SER A 461 -9.51 67.35 -19.48
CA SER A 461 -9.41 66.56 -20.72
C SER A 461 -10.77 66.01 -21.19
N LEU A 462 -11.75 65.94 -20.29
CA LEU A 462 -13.12 65.53 -20.63
C LEU A 462 -14.03 66.75 -20.88
N GLY A 463 -13.80 67.86 -20.15
CA GLY A 463 -14.65 69.05 -20.16
C GLY A 463 -15.89 68.91 -19.25
N VAL A 464 -16.64 69.99 -19.07
CA VAL A 464 -17.85 70.01 -18.21
C VAL A 464 -18.92 69.06 -18.77
N GLY A 465 -19.57 68.30 -17.89
CA GLY A 465 -20.64 67.37 -18.25
C GLY A 465 -20.77 66.20 -17.29
N ASP A 466 -21.73 65.33 -17.59
CA ASP A 466 -21.96 64.06 -16.91
C ASP A 466 -21.36 62.92 -17.75
N TYR A 467 -20.68 61.98 -17.08
CA TYR A 467 -19.93 60.90 -17.70
C TYR A 467 -20.23 59.56 -17.03
N THR A 468 -20.11 58.50 -17.82
CA THR A 468 -20.17 57.12 -17.36
C THR A 468 -18.84 56.42 -17.69
N VAL A 469 -18.22 55.76 -16.72
CA VAL A 469 -16.95 55.05 -16.90
C VAL A 469 -17.05 53.59 -16.51
N TYR A 470 -16.33 52.74 -17.23
CA TYR A 470 -16.14 51.33 -16.91
C TYR A 470 -14.76 50.85 -17.37
N VAL A 471 -14.37 49.66 -16.93
CA VAL A 471 -13.12 49.01 -17.32
C VAL A 471 -13.41 47.62 -17.84
N SER A 472 -12.97 47.33 -19.05
CA SER A 472 -12.95 46.00 -19.65
C SER A 472 -11.67 45.29 -19.26
N VAL A 473 -11.80 44.13 -18.62
CA VAL A 473 -10.69 43.28 -18.18
C VAL A 473 -10.48 42.19 -19.21
N TYR A 474 -9.34 42.19 -19.91
CA TYR A 474 -9.00 41.22 -20.95
C TYR A 474 -8.02 40.18 -20.44
N ASP A 475 -8.18 38.92 -20.85
CA ASP A 475 -7.17 37.88 -20.67
C ASP A 475 -6.14 37.85 -21.83
N LYS A 476 -5.20 36.90 -21.79
CA LYS A 476 -4.18 36.70 -22.84
C LYS A 476 -4.75 36.25 -24.19
N ASN A 477 -5.98 35.74 -24.19
CA ASN A 477 -6.68 35.18 -25.32
C ASN A 477 -7.70 36.17 -25.92
N GLU A 478 -7.65 37.44 -25.50
CA GLU A 478 -8.53 38.52 -25.91
C GLU A 478 -10.00 38.37 -25.50
N ASN A 479 -10.33 37.45 -24.58
CA ASN A 479 -11.67 37.44 -23.96
C ASN A 479 -11.74 38.53 -22.90
N TYR A 480 -12.93 39.13 -22.69
CA TYR A 480 -13.08 40.20 -21.71
C TYR A 480 -14.37 40.15 -20.90
N THR A 481 -14.32 40.81 -19.74
CA THR A 481 -15.49 41.16 -18.93
C THR A 481 -15.48 42.63 -18.58
N ASP A 482 -16.63 43.29 -18.66
CA ASP A 482 -16.77 44.69 -18.25
C ASP A 482 -17.03 44.80 -16.75
N SER A 483 -16.43 45.81 -16.12
CA SER A 483 -16.78 46.24 -14.77
C SER A 483 -18.19 46.81 -14.73
N LYS A 484 -18.73 47.00 -13.52
CA LYS A 484 -19.88 47.90 -13.33
C LYS A 484 -19.58 49.30 -13.89
N LYS A 485 -20.60 49.96 -14.43
CA LYS A 485 -20.52 51.35 -14.88
C LYS A 485 -20.66 52.30 -13.68
N LEU A 486 -19.77 53.28 -13.56
CA LEU A 486 -19.82 54.34 -12.55
C LEU A 486 -20.11 55.67 -13.21
N LYS A 487 -21.01 56.47 -12.63
CA LYS A 487 -21.32 57.82 -13.09
C LYS A 487 -20.52 58.85 -12.30
N PHE A 488 -20.02 59.88 -12.98
CA PHE A 488 -19.41 61.04 -12.34
C PHE A 488 -19.66 62.31 -13.14
N ARG A 489 -19.58 63.46 -12.46
CA ARG A 489 -19.79 64.79 -13.06
C ARG A 489 -18.52 65.63 -13.02
N VAL A 490 -18.23 66.32 -14.10
CA VAL A 490 -17.24 67.41 -14.12
C VAL A 490 -17.99 68.73 -14.15
N TYR A 491 -17.72 69.61 -13.19
CA TYR A 491 -18.42 70.89 -13.06
C TYR A 491 -17.44 72.08 -12.94
N GLN A 492 -17.97 73.27 -13.21
CA GLN A 492 -17.28 74.54 -13.02
C GLN A 492 -18.00 75.32 -11.93
N LYS A 493 -17.25 75.80 -10.94
CA LYS A 493 -17.79 76.52 -9.78
C LYS A 493 -18.14 77.96 -10.17
N GLU A 494 -19.41 78.35 -10.03
CA GLU A 494 -19.85 79.75 -10.24
C GLU A 494 -19.62 80.59 -8.97
N SER A 495 -19.21 81.85 -9.16
CA SER A 495 -18.94 82.81 -8.08
C SER A 495 -20.25 83.39 -7.51
N ALA A 496 -20.42 83.36 -6.19
CA ALA A 496 -21.64 83.79 -5.51
C ALA A 496 -21.82 85.32 -5.48
N HIS A 497 -23.04 85.81 -5.75
CA HIS A 497 -23.40 87.23 -5.69
C HIS A 497 -23.65 87.71 -4.25
N SER A 498 -23.18 88.91 -3.90
CA SER A 498 -23.39 89.57 -2.60
C SER A 498 -24.36 90.75 -2.76
N TYR A 499 -25.57 90.65 -2.23
CA TYR A 499 -26.62 91.69 -2.33
C TYR A 499 -26.74 92.52 -1.04
N GLY A 500 -26.95 93.83 -1.17
CA GLY A 500 -27.15 94.76 -0.05
C GLY A 500 -28.54 94.67 0.60
N THR A 501 -28.83 95.62 1.51
CA THR A 501 -30.13 95.72 2.22
C THR A 501 -31.27 96.20 1.31
N TRP A 502 -32.52 95.85 1.65
CA TRP A 502 -33.73 96.24 0.91
C TRP A 502 -34.17 97.67 1.23
N ILE A 503 -34.58 98.42 0.20
CA ILE A 503 -34.99 99.82 0.27
C ILE A 503 -36.41 99.96 -0.30
N THR A 504 -37.33 100.57 0.45
CA THR A 504 -38.72 100.78 0.03
C THR A 504 -38.85 101.95 -0.96
N THR A 505 -39.46 101.69 -2.12
CA THR A 505 -39.58 102.68 -3.22
C THR A 505 -41.01 103.21 -3.40
N LYS A 506 -42.05 102.51 -2.92
CA LYS A 506 -43.44 102.98 -2.93
C LYS A 506 -44.23 102.43 -1.72
N LYS A 507 -44.94 103.27 -0.98
CA LYS A 507 -45.78 102.86 0.18
C LYS A 507 -47.18 102.41 -0.27
N ALA A 508 -47.79 101.46 0.44
CA ALA A 508 -49.10 100.88 0.13
C ALA A 508 -50.28 101.60 0.84
N THR A 509 -51.49 101.58 0.26
CA THR A 509 -52.76 102.12 0.82
C THR A 509 -53.87 101.05 0.88
N CYS A 510 -55.04 101.34 1.50
CA CYS A 510 -56.12 100.35 1.76
C CYS A 510 -56.70 99.67 0.51
N THR A 511 -56.42 100.18 -0.69
CA THR A 511 -56.87 99.60 -1.96
C THR A 511 -55.76 99.54 -3.03
N SER A 512 -54.49 99.84 -2.71
CA SER A 512 -53.39 99.85 -3.71
C SER A 512 -52.00 99.44 -3.15
N ASN A 513 -51.27 98.56 -3.87
CA ASN A 513 -49.95 98.01 -3.48
C ASN A 513 -48.78 99.03 -3.55
N GLY A 514 -47.73 98.83 -2.73
CA GLY A 514 -46.39 99.45 -2.76
C GLY A 514 -45.25 98.49 -3.18
N THR A 515 -43.96 98.88 -3.10
CA THR A 515 -42.78 98.12 -3.61
C THR A 515 -41.44 98.40 -2.89
N GLU A 516 -40.52 97.42 -2.91
CA GLU A 516 -39.14 97.44 -2.35
C GLU A 516 -38.08 96.89 -3.34
N GLN A 517 -36.83 97.38 -3.27
CA GLN A 517 -35.70 96.95 -4.13
C GLN A 517 -34.35 96.80 -3.38
N ARG A 518 -33.45 95.92 -3.85
CA ARG A 518 -32.02 95.86 -3.44
C ARG A 518 -31.10 95.52 -4.61
N LYS A 519 -29.81 95.90 -4.54
CA LYS A 519 -28.83 95.73 -5.64
C LYS A 519 -27.64 94.88 -5.21
N CYS A 520 -27.10 94.08 -6.14
CA CYS A 520 -25.88 93.31 -5.92
C CYS A 520 -24.65 94.23 -5.92
N ASN A 521 -23.82 94.13 -4.88
CA ASN A 521 -22.61 94.93 -4.71
C ASN A 521 -21.47 94.50 -5.66
N LEU A 522 -21.60 93.33 -6.30
CA LEU A 522 -20.56 92.76 -7.18
C LEU A 522 -20.90 92.85 -8.68
N CYS A 523 -22.19 92.79 -9.07
CA CYS A 523 -22.58 92.74 -10.48
C CYS A 523 -23.66 93.75 -10.89
N GLY A 524 -24.17 94.55 -9.95
CA GLY A 524 -25.13 95.61 -10.24
C GLY A 524 -26.54 95.16 -10.62
N LYS A 525 -26.85 93.86 -10.64
CA LYS A 525 -28.23 93.36 -10.83
C LYS A 525 -29.13 93.77 -9.66
N THR A 526 -30.36 94.19 -9.95
CA THR A 526 -31.34 94.69 -8.98
C THR A 526 -32.48 93.69 -8.79
N GLU A 527 -32.83 93.42 -7.53
CA GLU A 527 -33.91 92.54 -7.11
C GLU A 527 -35.08 93.40 -6.59
N THR A 528 -36.32 93.12 -7.01
CA THR A 528 -37.52 93.90 -6.65
C THR A 528 -38.59 92.99 -6.06
N ARG A 529 -39.28 93.44 -5.00
CA ARG A 529 -40.45 92.74 -4.44
C ARG A 529 -41.60 93.69 -4.13
N THR A 530 -42.83 93.18 -4.19
CA THR A 530 -44.07 93.95 -4.01
C THR A 530 -44.51 93.96 -2.54
N ILE A 531 -44.93 95.13 -2.03
CA ILE A 531 -45.62 95.31 -0.75
C ILE A 531 -47.11 95.43 -1.05
N LYS A 532 -47.97 94.52 -0.60
CA LYS A 532 -49.40 94.55 -0.96
C LYS A 532 -50.17 95.71 -0.32
N ALA A 533 -51.29 96.11 -0.94
CA ALA A 533 -52.27 97.09 -0.50
C ALA A 533 -52.69 96.77 0.93
N THR A 534 -52.84 97.79 1.78
CA THR A 534 -53.11 97.59 3.20
C THR A 534 -54.52 97.05 3.48
N GLY A 535 -55.40 96.98 2.47
CA GLY A 535 -56.76 96.45 2.58
C GLY A 535 -57.69 97.30 3.45
N HIS A 536 -59.01 97.09 3.38
CA HIS A 536 -59.86 97.47 4.50
C HIS A 536 -59.37 96.73 5.75
N LYS A 537 -59.10 97.47 6.82
CA LYS A 537 -58.67 96.88 8.09
C LYS A 537 -59.89 96.51 8.93
N TYR A 538 -60.61 95.47 8.49
CA TYR A 538 -61.68 94.87 9.27
C TYR A 538 -61.11 94.23 10.54
N THR A 539 -61.48 94.76 11.69
CA THR A 539 -61.46 94.01 12.95
C THR A 539 -62.56 92.96 12.86
N ASN A 540 -62.13 91.74 12.64
CA ASN A 540 -63.02 90.59 12.53
C ASN A 540 -63.19 90.00 13.92
N LYS A 541 -64.42 89.87 14.37
CA LYS A 541 -64.75 89.07 15.55
C LYS A 541 -65.38 87.77 15.07
N THR A 542 -64.55 86.74 14.98
CA THR A 542 -65.02 85.38 14.71
C THR A 542 -65.67 84.82 15.97
N ILE A 543 -66.97 84.57 15.89
CA ILE A 543 -67.71 83.87 16.93
C ILE A 543 -67.62 82.39 16.56
N ALA A 544 -66.81 81.65 17.33
CA ALA A 544 -66.60 80.24 17.06
C ALA A 544 -67.91 79.45 17.19
N PRO A 545 -68.18 78.47 16.31
CA PRO A 545 -69.29 77.54 16.51
C PRO A 545 -69.11 76.82 17.84
N THR A 546 -70.17 76.80 18.65
CA THR A 546 -70.22 76.00 19.88
C THR A 546 -70.76 74.61 19.55
N ILE A 547 -70.83 73.71 20.53
CA ILE A 547 -71.44 72.38 20.32
C ILE A 547 -72.96 72.43 20.10
N THR A 548 -73.60 73.59 20.30
CA THR A 548 -75.05 73.81 20.16
C THR A 548 -75.44 74.97 19.23
N GLU A 549 -74.55 75.91 18.92
CA GLU A 549 -74.82 77.07 18.06
C GLU A 549 -73.82 77.20 16.90
N LYS A 550 -74.31 77.58 15.71
CA LYS A 550 -73.47 77.83 14.52
C LYS A 550 -72.60 79.06 14.74
N GLY A 551 -71.33 78.97 14.39
CA GLY A 551 -70.40 80.10 14.44
C GLY A 551 -70.52 80.95 13.20
N TYR A 552 -70.05 82.19 13.26
CA TYR A 552 -70.02 83.11 12.13
C TYR A 552 -68.93 84.15 12.34
N THR A 553 -68.48 84.79 11.26
CA THR A 553 -67.52 85.89 11.36
C THR A 553 -68.24 87.22 11.20
N LEU A 554 -68.06 88.10 12.18
CA LEU A 554 -68.53 89.48 12.13
C LEU A 554 -67.36 90.37 11.73
N HIS A 555 -67.44 90.98 10.56
CA HIS A 555 -66.40 91.86 10.01
C HIS A 555 -66.75 93.33 10.27
N THR A 556 -65.88 94.10 10.94
CA THR A 556 -66.12 95.53 11.21
C THR A 556 -64.86 96.36 10.94
N CYS A 557 -64.90 97.34 10.02
CA CYS A 557 -63.71 98.10 9.61
C CYS A 557 -63.25 99.07 10.69
N SER A 558 -62.05 98.84 11.24
CA SER A 558 -61.45 99.70 12.28
C SER A 558 -61.03 101.08 11.78
N THR A 559 -61.03 101.29 10.45
CA THR A 559 -60.63 102.56 9.83
C THR A 559 -61.81 103.33 9.21
N CYS A 560 -62.91 102.66 8.84
CA CYS A 560 -64.07 103.33 8.22
C CYS A 560 -65.46 102.88 8.72
N GLY A 561 -65.54 102.00 9.73
CA GLY A 561 -66.77 101.67 10.46
C GLY A 561 -67.76 100.69 9.79
N TYR A 562 -67.61 100.39 8.50
CA TYR A 562 -68.51 99.47 7.79
C TYR A 562 -68.48 98.02 8.37
N SER A 563 -69.64 97.37 8.56
CA SER A 563 -69.71 95.99 9.10
C SER A 563 -70.76 95.06 8.48
N TYR A 564 -70.47 93.75 8.45
CA TYR A 564 -71.36 92.68 7.94
C TYR A 564 -71.04 91.29 8.55
N LYS A 565 -72.00 90.34 8.47
CA LYS A 565 -71.86 88.96 8.97
C LYS A 565 -71.87 87.96 7.81
N ASP A 566 -70.92 87.04 7.80
CA ASP A 566 -70.88 85.94 6.83
C ASP A 566 -70.17 84.68 7.37
N ASN A 567 -69.93 83.71 6.50
CA ASN A 567 -69.16 82.49 6.80
C ASN A 567 -69.73 81.69 8.00
N TYR A 568 -71.04 81.43 7.96
CA TYR A 568 -71.70 80.58 8.95
C TYR A 568 -71.12 79.16 8.93
N THR A 569 -70.60 78.71 10.07
CA THR A 569 -70.02 77.39 10.27
C THR A 569 -70.95 76.56 11.16
N ASN A 570 -71.41 75.40 10.66
CA ASN A 570 -72.23 74.46 11.44
C ASN A 570 -71.51 74.04 12.74
N VAL A 571 -72.27 73.59 13.75
CA VAL A 571 -71.73 73.15 15.06
C VAL A 571 -70.58 72.14 14.88
N LYS A 572 -69.53 72.26 15.69
CA LYS A 572 -68.31 71.44 15.53
C LYS A 572 -68.59 69.97 15.88
N LYS A 573 -68.43 69.07 14.91
CA LYS A 573 -68.34 67.62 15.18
C LYS A 573 -67.09 67.31 16.00
N GLN A 574 -67.24 66.56 17.07
CA GLN A 574 -66.13 66.15 17.95
C GLN A 574 -65.91 64.64 17.86
N LEU A 575 -64.64 64.21 17.97
CA LEU A 575 -64.27 62.80 17.98
C LEU A 575 -64.85 62.11 19.24
N GLN A 576 -65.81 61.22 19.04
CA GLN A 576 -66.52 60.55 20.14
C GLN A 576 -65.85 59.23 20.52
N SER A 577 -65.52 58.39 19.54
CA SER A 577 -64.85 57.11 19.73
C SER A 577 -64.07 56.69 18.47
N ILE A 578 -63.19 55.69 18.64
CA ILE A 578 -62.55 55.00 17.51
C ILE A 578 -62.79 53.51 17.63
N THR A 579 -62.90 52.83 16.49
CA THR A 579 -63.07 51.38 16.44
C THR A 579 -62.08 50.77 15.45
N ILE A 580 -61.55 49.61 15.81
CA ILE A 580 -60.68 48.83 14.93
C ILE A 580 -61.60 48.03 14.00
N SER A 581 -61.79 48.55 12.79
CA SER A 581 -62.65 47.93 11.77
C SER A 581 -61.99 46.71 11.10
N THR A 582 -60.66 46.70 11.02
CA THR A 582 -59.89 45.56 10.53
C THR A 582 -58.60 45.43 11.33
N LYS A 583 -58.40 44.28 11.98
CA LYS A 583 -57.16 43.98 12.72
C LYS A 583 -56.00 43.74 11.75
N PRO A 584 -54.74 44.00 12.15
CA PRO A 584 -53.57 43.63 11.35
C PRO A 584 -53.54 42.12 11.07
N SER A 585 -53.02 41.73 9.91
CA SER A 585 -52.93 40.32 9.49
C SER A 585 -52.03 39.47 10.37
N LYS A 586 -51.12 40.10 11.13
CA LYS A 586 -50.21 39.45 12.07
C LYS A 586 -50.52 39.88 13.51
N THR A 587 -50.93 38.91 14.33
CA THR A 587 -51.20 39.07 15.77
C THR A 587 -50.24 38.27 16.66
N THR A 588 -49.27 37.57 16.06
CA THR A 588 -48.22 36.81 16.76
C THR A 588 -46.83 37.28 16.33
N TYR A 589 -45.95 37.56 17.29
CA TYR A 589 -44.63 38.19 17.11
C TYR A 589 -43.55 37.44 17.90
N SER A 590 -42.28 37.58 17.52
CA SER A 590 -41.15 37.15 18.35
C SER A 590 -40.62 38.33 19.18
N VAL A 591 -39.88 38.04 20.26
CA VAL A 591 -39.24 39.09 21.06
C VAL A 591 -38.39 40.01 20.18
N ASN A 592 -38.60 41.32 20.29
CA ASN A 592 -38.00 42.42 19.51
C ASN A 592 -38.46 42.57 18.05
N ASP A 593 -39.49 41.83 17.59
CA ASP A 593 -40.09 42.10 16.27
C ASP A 593 -40.86 43.44 16.27
N ALA A 594 -40.77 44.20 15.18
CA ALA A 594 -41.61 45.39 15.01
C ALA A 594 -43.09 45.00 14.80
N ILE A 595 -44.01 45.67 15.52
CA ILE A 595 -45.46 45.44 15.40
C ILE A 595 -45.95 46.05 14.07
N VAL A 596 -46.69 45.27 13.28
CA VAL A 596 -47.20 45.69 11.98
C VAL A 596 -48.43 46.61 12.15
N THR A 597 -48.44 47.76 11.47
CA THR A 597 -49.48 48.80 11.56
C THR A 597 -50.50 48.76 10.41
N SER A 598 -50.75 47.60 9.80
CA SER A 598 -51.57 47.47 8.59
C SER A 598 -53.10 47.39 8.85
N GLY A 599 -53.59 47.85 10.01
CA GLY A 599 -55.02 47.81 10.37
C GLY A 599 -55.82 49.00 9.84
N LYS A 600 -57.15 48.90 9.87
CA LYS A 600 -58.07 50.01 9.51
C LYS A 600 -58.81 50.53 10.72
N ILE A 601 -58.69 51.83 11.00
CA ILE A 601 -59.33 52.50 12.14
C ILE A 601 -60.44 53.42 11.63
N VAL A 602 -61.62 53.30 12.25
CA VAL A 602 -62.76 54.16 11.94
C VAL A 602 -63.05 55.05 13.14
N ALA A 603 -62.98 56.36 12.94
CA ALA A 603 -63.41 57.37 13.89
C ALA A 603 -64.92 57.57 13.79
N THR A 604 -65.58 57.68 14.94
CA THR A 604 -67.01 58.05 15.04
C THR A 604 -67.09 59.42 15.72
N TYR A 605 -67.85 60.33 15.13
CA TYR A 605 -68.02 61.70 15.62
C TYR A 605 -69.38 61.89 16.30
N THR A 606 -69.51 62.94 17.10
CA THR A 606 -70.72 63.27 17.87
C THR A 606 -71.98 63.50 17.02
N ASP A 607 -71.84 63.75 15.72
CA ASP A 607 -72.94 63.86 14.77
C ASP A 607 -73.36 62.50 14.17
N GLY A 608 -72.78 61.39 14.65
CA GLY A 608 -73.04 60.03 14.18
C GLY A 608 -72.24 59.63 12.94
N SER A 609 -71.50 60.56 12.31
CA SER A 609 -70.70 60.25 11.13
C SER A 609 -69.52 59.34 11.48
N LYS A 610 -69.19 58.42 10.56
CA LYS A 610 -68.07 57.49 10.68
C LYS A 610 -67.11 57.69 9.51
N THR A 611 -65.81 57.68 9.78
CA THR A 611 -64.79 57.91 8.76
C THR A 611 -63.56 57.05 9.03
N GLU A 612 -63.03 56.38 8.01
CA GLU A 612 -61.75 55.69 8.09
C GLU A 612 -60.63 56.73 8.18
N VAL A 613 -59.77 56.63 9.20
CA VAL A 613 -58.75 57.64 9.51
C VAL A 613 -57.34 57.10 9.35
N SER A 614 -56.45 57.95 8.83
CA SER A 614 -55.01 57.70 8.72
C SER A 614 -54.23 58.50 9.77
N GLY A 615 -53.04 58.04 10.17
CA GLY A 615 -52.19 58.76 11.14
C GLY A 615 -52.43 58.41 12.61
N TRP A 616 -53.20 57.35 12.89
CA TRP A 616 -53.27 56.73 14.21
C TRP A 616 -51.92 56.11 14.60
N LYS A 617 -51.69 56.00 15.91
CA LYS A 617 -50.44 55.48 16.49
C LYS A 617 -50.74 54.21 17.27
N ILE A 618 -49.75 53.31 17.31
CA ILE A 618 -49.75 52.18 18.24
C ILE A 618 -48.82 52.48 19.40
N ASN A 619 -49.20 52.00 20.58
CA ASN A 619 -48.35 51.98 21.75
C ASN A 619 -48.31 50.54 22.29
N GLY A 620 -47.31 49.80 21.83
CA GLY A 620 -47.05 48.41 22.21
C GLY A 620 -45.60 48.05 21.85
N SER A 621 -44.98 47.17 22.64
CA SER A 621 -43.63 46.67 22.40
C SER A 621 -43.60 45.15 22.51
N THR A 622 -42.64 44.53 21.84
CA THR A 622 -42.43 43.07 21.84
C THR A 622 -41.20 42.67 22.66
N ILE A 623 -40.78 43.50 23.62
CA ILE A 623 -39.51 43.33 24.34
C ILE A 623 -39.46 42.11 25.28
N LYS A 624 -40.61 41.52 25.61
CA LYS A 624 -40.72 40.33 26.46
C LYS A 624 -41.82 39.41 25.93
N ALA A 625 -41.67 38.10 26.16
CA ALA A 625 -42.64 37.09 25.75
C ALA A 625 -43.89 37.12 26.65
N GLY A 626 -45.07 36.94 26.06
CA GLY A 626 -46.37 37.02 26.75
C GLY A 626 -47.50 37.52 25.86
N LYS A 627 -48.70 37.61 26.44
CA LYS A 627 -49.88 38.24 25.83
C LYS A 627 -49.93 39.72 26.17
N TYR A 628 -50.13 40.56 25.16
CA TYR A 628 -50.16 42.01 25.34
C TYR A 628 -51.34 42.63 24.60
N ASN A 629 -52.00 43.62 25.22
CA ASN A 629 -52.98 44.46 24.54
C ASN A 629 -52.27 45.67 23.93
N VAL A 630 -52.24 45.73 22.59
CA VAL A 630 -51.70 46.87 21.85
C VAL A 630 -52.75 47.96 21.81
N LYS A 631 -52.42 49.12 22.38
CA LYS A 631 -53.28 50.30 22.32
C LYS A 631 -53.10 51.02 21.00
N VAL A 632 -54.22 51.30 20.33
CA VAL A 632 -54.29 52.16 19.16
C VAL A 632 -54.89 53.49 19.60
N THR A 633 -54.21 54.59 19.30
CA THR A 633 -54.68 55.94 19.61
C THR A 633 -54.81 56.77 18.35
N TYR A 634 -55.87 57.58 18.30
CA TYR A 634 -56.06 58.58 17.27
C TYR A 634 -56.51 59.88 17.92
N SER A 635 -55.88 60.98 17.51
CA SER A 635 -56.07 62.30 18.09
C SER A 635 -56.51 63.26 17.00
N GLU A 636 -57.65 63.91 17.19
CA GLU A 636 -58.18 64.91 16.27
C GLU A 636 -58.82 66.04 17.07
N GLY A 637 -58.47 67.29 16.74
CA GLY A 637 -58.98 68.47 17.44
C GLY A 637 -58.60 68.55 18.93
N GLY A 638 -57.49 67.94 19.35
CA GLY A 638 -57.03 67.90 20.74
C GLY A 638 -57.67 66.79 21.60
N ILE A 639 -58.62 66.04 21.05
CA ILE A 639 -59.27 64.91 21.71
C ILE A 639 -58.58 63.63 21.23
N THR A 640 -58.09 62.81 22.16
CA THR A 640 -57.51 61.50 21.85
C THR A 640 -58.47 60.40 22.27
N LYS A 641 -58.75 59.47 21.37
CA LYS A 641 -59.53 58.27 21.67
C LYS A 641 -58.67 57.04 21.44
N GLU A 642 -58.89 56.03 22.27
CA GLU A 642 -58.15 54.77 22.23
C GLU A 642 -59.06 53.56 22.01
N SER A 643 -58.50 52.54 21.36
CA SER A 643 -59.05 51.20 21.25
C SER A 643 -57.88 50.21 21.38
N SER A 644 -58.15 48.92 21.59
CA SER A 644 -57.09 47.94 21.77
C SER A 644 -57.39 46.60 21.11
N TYR A 645 -56.32 45.86 20.80
CA TYR A 645 -56.39 44.47 20.36
C TYR A 645 -55.23 43.65 20.95
N GLU A 646 -55.46 42.36 21.15
CA GLU A 646 -54.47 41.45 21.76
C GLU A 646 -53.46 40.95 20.70
N ILE A 647 -52.19 40.86 21.11
CA ILE A 647 -51.10 40.17 20.40
C ILE A 647 -50.41 39.15 21.31
N GLN A 648 -49.80 38.13 20.70
CA GLN A 648 -48.96 37.12 21.36
C GLN A 648 -47.48 37.33 21.00
N VAL A 649 -46.58 37.42 21.98
CA VAL A 649 -45.12 37.51 21.76
C VAL A 649 -44.43 36.24 22.26
N ASN A 650 -43.69 35.57 21.38
CA ASN A 650 -42.98 34.32 21.64
C ASN A 650 -41.47 34.56 21.78
N GLU A 651 -40.76 33.73 22.56
CA GLU A 651 -39.30 33.77 22.63
C GLU A 651 -38.66 33.41 21.29
N LYS A 652 -37.55 34.10 20.94
CA LYS A 652 -36.82 33.86 19.69
C LYS A 652 -35.82 32.72 19.91
N SER A 653 -36.12 31.52 19.41
CA SER A 653 -35.13 30.44 19.39
C SER A 653 -34.08 30.72 18.32
N VAL A 654 -32.88 31.12 18.71
CA VAL A 654 -31.72 31.11 17.80
C VAL A 654 -31.24 29.66 17.70
N PRO A 655 -31.23 29.03 16.50
CA PRO A 655 -30.54 27.76 16.33
C PRO A 655 -29.06 28.04 16.59
N LYS A 656 -28.55 27.53 17.71
CA LYS A 656 -27.11 27.56 18.00
C LYS A 656 -26.42 26.70 16.94
N GLU A 657 -25.59 27.33 16.11
CA GLU A 657 -24.80 26.62 15.09
C GLU A 657 -23.99 25.53 15.78
N THR A 658 -24.24 24.27 15.41
CA THR A 658 -23.58 23.09 15.97
C THR A 658 -22.34 22.80 15.13
N LEU A 659 -21.18 22.77 15.78
CA LEU A 659 -19.91 22.39 15.17
C LEU A 659 -19.50 20.99 15.64
N TYR A 660 -18.64 20.34 14.86
CA TYR A 660 -18.20 18.97 15.10
C TYR A 660 -16.68 18.87 15.23
N VAL A 661 -16.26 18.09 16.23
CA VAL A 661 -14.92 17.52 16.31
C VAL A 661 -14.98 16.10 15.76
N THR A 662 -14.20 15.83 14.72
CA THR A 662 -14.05 14.50 14.15
C THR A 662 -12.73 13.88 14.61
N TYR A 663 -12.78 12.70 15.23
CA TYR A 663 -11.62 11.94 15.67
C TYR A 663 -11.25 10.91 14.60
N LYS A 664 -10.14 11.14 13.91
CA LYS A 664 -9.55 10.19 12.96
C LYS A 664 -8.59 9.29 13.72
N THR A 665 -8.97 8.05 13.91
CA THR A 665 -8.22 7.06 14.71
C THR A 665 -6.98 6.50 14.00
N ASN A 666 -6.71 6.84 12.73
CA ASN A 666 -5.53 6.40 11.99
C ASN A 666 -5.25 4.88 12.11
N GLY A 667 -6.30 4.08 11.94
CA GLY A 667 -6.25 2.61 12.01
C GLY A 667 -6.58 2.01 13.37
N GLY A 668 -6.83 2.82 14.42
CA GLY A 668 -7.35 2.34 15.71
C GLY A 668 -8.87 2.20 15.76
N ALA A 669 -9.37 1.37 16.67
CA ALA A 669 -10.79 1.22 16.98
C ALA A 669 -11.19 2.12 18.16
N MET A 670 -12.34 2.77 18.06
CA MET A 670 -12.90 3.67 19.08
C MET A 670 -14.43 3.70 18.94
N SER A 671 -15.12 3.75 20.07
CA SER A 671 -16.60 3.69 20.11
C SER A 671 -17.25 4.96 19.56
N GLN A 672 -16.66 6.13 19.81
CA GLN A 672 -17.17 7.42 19.38
C GLN A 672 -16.12 8.22 18.61
N THR A 673 -16.36 8.45 17.32
CA THR A 673 -15.44 9.20 16.43
C THR A 673 -15.90 10.62 16.11
N LYS A 674 -17.02 11.06 16.70
CA LYS A 674 -17.56 12.41 16.53
C LYS A 674 -18.13 12.94 17.84
N GLN A 675 -17.80 14.19 18.14
CA GLN A 675 -18.39 14.96 19.23
C GLN A 675 -18.90 16.29 18.68
N SER A 676 -20.08 16.72 19.10
CA SER A 676 -20.67 17.99 18.71
C SER A 676 -20.64 19.00 19.87
N GLY A 677 -20.57 20.29 19.54
CA GLY A 677 -20.75 21.37 20.50
C GLY A 677 -21.27 22.64 19.85
N THR A 678 -21.66 23.61 20.68
CA THR A 678 -22.14 24.91 20.18
C THR A 678 -20.95 25.78 19.74
N LYS A 679 -21.05 26.43 18.58
CA LYS A 679 -20.05 27.41 18.11
C LYS A 679 -19.79 28.50 19.17
N GLY A 680 -18.52 28.68 19.51
CA GLY A 680 -18.05 29.61 20.55
C GLY A 680 -17.96 29.01 21.96
N SER A 681 -18.36 27.74 22.16
CA SER A 681 -18.21 27.05 23.45
C SER A 681 -16.88 26.30 23.56
N THR A 682 -16.42 26.08 24.79
CA THR A 682 -15.31 25.17 25.11
C THR A 682 -15.88 23.80 25.46
N ILE A 683 -15.44 22.76 24.75
CA ILE A 683 -15.81 21.37 25.06
C ILE A 683 -14.62 20.62 25.65
N GLN A 684 -14.89 19.58 26.45
CA GLN A 684 -13.88 18.59 26.82
C GLN A 684 -13.83 17.52 25.74
N LEU A 685 -12.64 17.27 25.19
CA LEU A 685 -12.43 16.19 24.24
C LEU A 685 -12.65 14.83 24.91
N LEU A 686 -13.08 13.84 24.12
CA LEU A 686 -13.28 12.48 24.59
C LEU A 686 -12.06 11.94 25.37
N ASN A 687 -12.34 11.32 26.52
CA ASN A 687 -11.34 10.64 27.36
C ASN A 687 -10.93 9.27 26.81
N GLU A 688 -11.76 8.69 25.94
CA GLU A 688 -11.50 7.41 25.32
C GLU A 688 -10.22 7.48 24.47
N ARG A 689 -9.44 6.41 24.50
CA ARG A 689 -8.20 6.26 23.73
C ARG A 689 -8.44 5.18 22.68
N PRO A 690 -8.20 5.44 21.37
CA PRO A 690 -8.45 4.42 20.38
C PRO A 690 -7.47 3.26 20.55
N ALA A 691 -7.99 2.03 20.52
CA ALA A 691 -7.19 0.82 20.61
C ALA A 691 -6.63 0.47 19.23
N LYS A 692 -5.31 0.34 19.10
CA LYS A 692 -4.64 -0.05 17.86
C LYS A 692 -3.61 -1.14 18.17
N SER A 693 -3.46 -2.11 17.29
CA SER A 693 -2.39 -3.09 17.34
C SER A 693 -1.78 -3.29 15.96
N VAL A 694 -0.57 -3.82 15.94
CA VAL A 694 0.12 -4.30 14.75
C VAL A 694 0.39 -5.78 14.90
N ASN A 695 0.28 -6.52 13.81
CA ASN A 695 0.42 -7.97 13.81
C ASN A 695 1.80 -8.38 13.29
N VAL A 696 2.49 -9.21 14.05
CA VAL A 696 3.74 -9.85 13.66
C VAL A 696 3.48 -11.31 13.36
N THR A 697 3.70 -11.72 12.12
CA THR A 697 3.51 -13.11 11.68
C THR A 697 4.87 -13.77 11.53
N PHE A 698 4.99 -15.03 11.95
CA PHE A 698 6.23 -15.79 11.90
C PHE A 698 6.19 -16.80 10.75
N GLN A 699 7.13 -16.71 9.81
CA GLN A 699 7.26 -17.62 8.68
C GLN A 699 8.46 -18.57 8.90
N PRO A 700 8.22 -19.85 9.29
CA PRO A 700 9.26 -20.74 9.79
C PRO A 700 10.27 -21.25 8.73
N ASN A 701 10.05 -20.98 7.44
CA ASN A 701 10.99 -21.22 6.35
C ASN A 701 11.68 -22.60 6.39
N GLY A 702 10.87 -23.66 6.42
CA GLY A 702 11.35 -25.05 6.50
C GLY A 702 11.61 -25.58 7.91
N GLY A 703 11.28 -24.83 8.97
CA GLY A 703 11.24 -25.33 10.34
C GLY A 703 10.02 -26.20 10.64
N ASP A 704 10.16 -27.09 11.63
CA ASP A 704 9.17 -28.12 11.97
C ASP A 704 7.94 -27.56 12.73
N GLN A 705 7.99 -26.29 13.13
CA GLN A 705 7.00 -25.63 13.98
C GLN A 705 6.47 -24.37 13.31
N ASN A 706 5.16 -24.11 13.44
CA ASN A 706 4.51 -22.92 12.90
C ASN A 706 3.99 -22.02 14.04
N PRO A 707 4.73 -20.96 14.43
CA PRO A 707 4.35 -20.12 15.57
C PRO A 707 3.11 -19.27 15.27
N SER A 708 2.22 -19.13 16.25
CA SER A 708 1.06 -18.23 16.13
C SER A 708 1.51 -16.76 15.95
N PRO A 709 0.79 -15.96 15.14
CA PRO A 709 1.04 -14.53 15.04
C PRO A 709 0.86 -13.82 16.39
N VAL A 710 1.65 -12.77 16.60
CA VAL A 710 1.59 -11.95 17.82
C VAL A 710 1.01 -10.58 17.48
N SER A 711 -0.07 -10.20 18.17
CA SER A 711 -0.66 -8.86 18.07
C SER A 711 -0.05 -7.96 19.14
N LEU A 712 0.66 -6.92 18.72
CA LEU A 712 1.36 -5.98 19.61
C LEU A 712 0.54 -4.69 19.76
N PRO A 713 0.18 -4.26 20.98
CA PRO A 713 -0.61 -3.05 21.18
C PRO A 713 0.23 -1.79 20.90
N GLN A 714 -0.32 -0.87 20.11
CA GLN A 714 0.18 0.48 19.95
C GLN A 714 -0.51 1.40 20.96
N THR A 715 0.28 2.05 21.82
CA THR A 715 -0.27 2.96 22.84
C THR A 715 -0.58 4.33 22.23
N PHE A 716 -1.82 4.78 22.40
CA PHE A 716 -2.23 6.12 21.99
C PHE A 716 -1.42 7.19 22.75
N LYS A 717 -0.89 8.17 22.01
CA LYS A 717 0.00 9.21 22.51
C LYS A 717 -0.75 10.52 22.75
N TYR A 718 -1.34 11.09 21.69
CA TYR A 718 -2.16 12.31 21.72
C TYR A 718 -2.94 12.46 20.41
N TRP A 719 -3.88 13.41 20.42
CA TRP A 719 -4.59 13.90 19.25
C TRP A 719 -3.81 15.05 18.61
N LEU A 720 -3.60 15.00 17.30
CA LEU A 720 -2.94 16.08 16.56
C LEU A 720 -3.98 16.88 15.78
N TYR A 721 -4.05 18.17 16.02
CA TYR A 721 -4.83 19.10 15.21
C TYR A 721 -3.93 19.70 14.14
N ASN A 722 -4.30 19.53 12.87
CA ASN A 722 -3.57 20.13 11.75
C ASN A 722 -4.41 21.27 11.15
N SER A 723 -4.03 22.51 11.44
CA SER A 723 -4.55 23.70 10.76
C SER A 723 -3.64 24.01 9.59
N SER A 724 -4.19 24.47 8.46
CA SER A 724 -3.48 24.83 7.21
C SER A 724 -2.44 25.97 7.36
N THR A 725 -2.16 26.40 8.59
CA THR A 725 -1.22 27.47 8.97
C THR A 725 -0.28 26.97 10.08
N THR A 726 0.80 26.30 9.69
CA THR A 726 2.14 26.19 10.33
C THR A 726 2.34 25.91 11.83
N MET A 727 1.35 25.57 12.64
CA MET A 727 1.59 24.97 13.97
C MET A 727 0.59 23.84 14.26
N SER A 728 1.10 22.60 14.32
CA SER A 728 0.30 21.45 14.76
C SER A 728 0.22 21.46 16.29
N THR A 729 -1.00 21.55 16.83
CA THR A 729 -1.24 21.54 18.28
C THR A 729 -1.63 20.13 18.74
N SER A 730 -0.95 19.60 19.76
CA SER A 730 -1.26 18.31 20.36
C SER A 730 -2.24 18.46 21.52
N TYR A 731 -3.28 17.61 21.55
CA TYR A 731 -4.27 17.54 22.62
C TYR A 731 -4.25 16.15 23.26
N TYR A 732 -4.27 16.09 24.59
CA TYR A 732 -4.41 14.84 25.33
C TYR A 732 -5.89 14.50 25.55
N PRO A 733 -6.26 13.23 25.84
CA PRO A 733 -7.63 12.87 26.18
C PRO A 733 -8.16 13.72 27.34
N GLY A 734 -9.38 14.24 27.22
CA GLY A 734 -9.95 15.15 28.22
C GLY A 734 -9.41 16.57 28.17
N SER A 735 -8.58 16.94 27.19
CA SER A 735 -8.17 18.34 27.02
C SER A 735 -9.36 19.22 26.62
N SER A 736 -9.31 20.48 27.02
CA SER A 736 -10.32 21.48 26.62
C SER A 736 -10.02 22.05 25.24
N LEU A 737 -11.03 22.14 24.39
CA LEU A 737 -10.93 22.71 23.04
C LEU A 737 -12.05 23.73 22.80
N SER A 738 -11.69 24.95 22.38
CA SER A 738 -12.64 25.99 21.97
C SER A 738 -13.12 25.75 20.54
N LEU A 739 -14.43 25.62 20.34
CA LEU A 739 -15.04 25.33 19.04
C LEU A 739 -15.36 26.62 18.26
N THR A 740 -14.46 27.03 17.38
CA THR A 740 -14.70 28.15 16.45
C THR A 740 -15.09 27.70 15.04
N GLN A 741 -14.68 26.49 14.66
CA GLN A 741 -14.97 25.83 13.39
C GLN A 741 -15.01 24.30 13.55
N ASN A 742 -15.48 23.57 12.54
CA ASN A 742 -15.30 22.12 12.50
C ASN A 742 -13.82 21.78 12.49
N CYS A 743 -13.39 20.83 13.31
CA CYS A 743 -11.99 20.42 13.39
C CYS A 743 -11.85 18.90 13.34
N THR A 744 -10.75 18.44 12.77
CA THR A 744 -10.40 17.01 12.76
C THR A 744 -9.14 16.80 13.59
N LEU A 745 -9.20 15.84 14.50
CA LEU A 745 -8.11 15.42 15.37
C LEU A 745 -7.61 14.05 14.93
N TYR A 746 -6.31 13.93 14.67
CA TYR A 746 -5.69 12.71 14.17
C TYR A 746 -4.95 11.99 15.30
N ALA A 747 -5.28 10.72 15.53
CA ALA A 747 -4.64 9.92 16.57
C ALA A 747 -3.17 9.66 16.23
N GLN A 748 -2.30 9.91 17.20
CA GLN A 748 -0.88 9.55 17.13
C GLN A 748 -0.60 8.44 18.13
N TYR A 749 0.24 7.48 17.72
CA TYR A 749 0.58 6.29 18.51
C TYR A 749 2.08 6.22 18.75
N ASN A 750 2.49 5.59 19.84
CA ASN A 750 3.88 5.14 19.99
C ASN A 750 4.08 3.83 19.21
N ASP A 751 5.31 3.61 18.74
CA ASP A 751 5.69 2.34 18.11
C ASP A 751 5.37 1.16 19.04
N ALA A 752 4.86 0.07 18.48
CA ALA A 752 4.73 -1.17 19.22
C ALA A 752 6.12 -1.77 19.44
N LYS A 753 6.27 -2.58 20.48
CA LYS A 753 7.55 -3.21 20.82
C LYS A 753 7.39 -4.72 20.75
N LEU A 754 8.24 -5.37 19.97
CA LEU A 754 8.31 -6.81 19.92
C LEU A 754 8.81 -7.33 21.27
N THR A 755 8.04 -8.11 22.00
CA THR A 755 8.38 -8.48 23.39
C THR A 755 9.09 -9.83 23.48
N THR A 756 8.66 -10.80 22.69
CA THR A 756 9.22 -12.15 22.65
C THR A 756 9.27 -12.67 21.22
N LEU A 757 10.22 -13.56 20.97
CA LEU A 757 10.41 -14.25 19.71
C LEU A 757 10.34 -15.77 19.98
N PRO A 758 9.54 -16.54 19.24
CA PRO A 758 9.52 -17.98 19.38
C PRO A 758 10.87 -18.58 18.96
N VAL A 759 11.26 -19.72 19.52
CA VAL A 759 12.41 -20.49 19.04
C VAL A 759 11.86 -21.72 18.35
N ILE A 760 12.34 -22.02 17.15
CA ILE A 760 11.88 -23.15 16.35
C ILE A 760 13.06 -24.02 15.93
N SER A 761 12.81 -25.29 15.61
CA SER A 761 13.81 -26.27 15.19
C SER A 761 13.63 -26.71 13.74
N ARG A 762 14.72 -27.20 13.14
CA ARG A 762 14.78 -27.84 11.83
C ARG A 762 15.89 -28.88 11.84
N GLU A 763 15.59 -30.13 11.50
CA GLU A 763 16.57 -31.21 11.50
C GLU A 763 17.76 -30.93 10.55
N GLY A 764 18.99 -31.02 11.07
CA GLY A 764 20.22 -30.78 10.30
C GLY A 764 20.58 -29.29 10.09
N TYR A 765 19.86 -28.35 10.71
CA TYR A 765 20.12 -26.92 10.61
C TYR A 765 20.12 -26.24 12.00
N VAL A 766 20.89 -25.17 12.13
CA VAL A 766 20.89 -24.26 13.28
C VAL A 766 19.95 -23.10 12.99
N PHE A 767 19.10 -22.73 13.96
CA PHE A 767 18.20 -21.59 13.85
C PHE A 767 18.96 -20.28 14.09
N ASP A 768 19.08 -19.45 13.05
CA ASP A 768 19.86 -18.20 13.08
C ASP A 768 19.05 -17.02 13.64
N GLY A 769 17.72 -17.17 13.71
CA GLY A 769 16.79 -16.16 14.21
C GLY A 769 15.72 -15.77 13.21
N TRP A 770 14.92 -14.79 13.62
CA TRP A 770 13.80 -14.25 12.86
C TRP A 770 14.22 -12.96 12.18
N TYR A 771 14.02 -12.82 10.87
CA TYR A 771 14.46 -11.66 10.09
C TYR A 771 13.27 -10.91 9.52
N THR A 772 13.33 -9.58 9.56
CA THR A 772 12.34 -8.71 8.90
C THR A 772 12.41 -8.82 7.37
N PRO A 773 11.43 -8.29 6.63
CA PRO A 773 11.46 -8.32 5.16
C PRO A 773 12.68 -7.60 4.55
N ASN A 774 13.29 -6.68 5.29
CA ASN A 774 14.51 -5.96 4.89
C ASN A 774 15.78 -6.70 5.36
N ASN A 775 15.68 -7.98 5.68
CA ASN A 775 16.75 -8.85 6.14
C ASN A 775 17.47 -8.39 7.43
N ILE A 776 16.77 -7.64 8.29
CA ILE A 776 17.27 -7.24 9.62
C ILE A 776 16.84 -8.29 10.65
N LEU A 777 17.79 -8.82 11.44
CA LEU A 777 17.50 -9.73 12.55
C LEU A 777 16.58 -9.05 13.58
N ALA A 778 15.40 -9.63 13.79
CA ALA A 778 14.44 -9.20 14.79
C ALA A 778 14.89 -9.59 16.19
N TYR A 779 14.64 -8.70 17.15
CA TYR A 779 15.01 -8.88 18.55
C TYR A 779 13.93 -8.33 19.48
N ALA A 780 13.89 -8.84 20.70
CA ALA A 780 13.00 -8.32 21.74
C ALA A 780 13.35 -6.85 22.07
N GLY A 781 12.40 -5.94 21.92
CA GLY A 781 12.53 -4.50 22.06
C GLY A 781 12.51 -3.73 20.73
N MET A 782 12.53 -4.43 19.59
CA MET A 782 12.43 -3.82 18.26
C MET A 782 11.13 -3.02 18.10
N SER A 783 11.22 -1.80 17.56
CA SER A 783 10.04 -1.01 17.16
C SER A 783 9.35 -1.66 15.97
N VAL A 784 8.04 -1.89 16.09
CA VAL A 784 7.18 -2.35 15.01
C VAL A 784 6.11 -1.29 14.77
N THR A 785 6.16 -0.67 13.60
CA THR A 785 5.29 0.46 13.23
C THR A 785 4.08 0.04 12.41
N ASN A 786 4.20 -1.08 11.68
CA ASN A 786 3.17 -1.67 10.81
C ASN A 786 3.18 -3.20 10.92
N ASP A 787 2.15 -3.84 10.38
CA ASP A 787 2.11 -5.31 10.27
C ASP A 787 3.35 -5.84 9.54
N MET A 788 3.97 -6.88 10.10
CA MET A 788 5.29 -7.35 9.68
C MET A 788 5.34 -8.88 9.66
N ILE A 789 5.99 -9.44 8.64
CA ILE A 789 6.33 -10.86 8.59
C ILE A 789 7.80 -11.00 8.99
N LEU A 790 8.07 -11.90 9.95
CA LEU A 790 9.40 -12.29 10.33
C LEU A 790 9.68 -13.69 9.77
N THR A 791 10.78 -13.83 9.03
CA THR A 791 11.17 -15.07 8.36
C THR A 791 12.30 -15.76 9.12
N ALA A 792 12.19 -17.05 9.37
CA ALA A 792 13.23 -17.84 10.00
C ALA A 792 14.42 -18.06 9.06
N HIS A 793 15.63 -17.84 9.55
CA HIS A 793 16.86 -18.17 8.83
C HIS A 793 17.55 -19.37 9.47
N TRP A 794 18.23 -20.16 8.63
CA TRP A 794 18.77 -21.46 8.99
C TRP A 794 20.16 -21.66 8.40
N THR A 795 21.10 -22.14 9.22
CA THR A 795 22.44 -22.52 8.78
C THR A 795 22.58 -24.04 8.81
N LYS A 796 22.95 -24.67 7.67
CA LYS A 796 23.10 -26.13 7.56
C LYS A 796 24.29 -26.61 8.41
N GLN A 797 24.08 -27.62 9.25
CA GLN A 797 25.18 -28.26 9.97
C GLN A 797 26.00 -29.14 9.01
N ILE A 798 27.24 -28.77 8.74
CA ILE A 798 28.20 -29.62 8.01
C ILE A 798 28.79 -30.60 9.02
N GLN A 799 28.49 -31.89 8.86
CA GLN A 799 29.24 -32.92 9.57
C GLN A 799 30.64 -32.97 8.98
N LYS A 800 31.65 -32.58 9.78
CA LYS A 800 33.04 -32.89 9.48
C LYS A 800 33.21 -34.40 9.64
N THR A 801 33.27 -35.12 8.53
CA THR A 801 34.01 -36.38 8.49
C THR A 801 35.48 -36.01 8.44
N ASP A 802 36.19 -36.29 9.54
CA ASP A 802 37.64 -36.34 9.52
C ASP A 802 38.07 -37.31 8.43
N ASP A 803 38.78 -36.82 7.42
CA ASP A 803 39.93 -37.52 6.82
C ASP A 803 40.63 -36.58 5.84
N ASN A 804 41.75 -36.06 6.30
CA ASN A 804 42.68 -35.24 5.54
C ASN A 804 43.90 -36.11 5.23
N LYS A 805 44.12 -36.49 3.95
CA LYS A 805 45.45 -36.73 3.37
C LYS A 805 45.45 -36.99 1.86
N ASN A 806 46.20 -36.13 1.18
CA ASN A 806 46.96 -36.28 -0.07
C ASN A 806 46.30 -36.13 -1.45
N GLN A 807 46.37 -34.89 -1.95
CA GLN A 807 47.30 -34.41 -3.00
C GLN A 807 47.19 -34.93 -4.46
N VAL A 808 47.10 -33.92 -5.36
CA VAL A 808 47.69 -33.76 -6.72
C VAL A 808 46.74 -33.85 -7.94
N VAL A 809 46.42 -32.66 -8.47
CA VAL A 809 46.49 -32.14 -9.88
C VAL A 809 45.80 -32.93 -11.01
N ASP A 810 44.91 -32.29 -11.79
CA ASP A 810 45.24 -31.79 -13.14
C ASP A 810 44.07 -31.02 -13.82
N ASP A 811 44.49 -30.07 -14.65
CA ASP A 811 43.80 -29.05 -15.41
C ASP A 811 42.96 -29.59 -16.60
N LYS A 812 41.85 -28.89 -16.87
CA LYS A 812 41.27 -28.49 -18.18
C LYS A 812 41.05 -29.56 -19.28
N LYS A 813 39.80 -29.67 -19.79
CA LYS A 813 39.42 -29.17 -21.15
C LYS A 813 37.92 -29.31 -21.54
N TYR A 814 37.27 -28.17 -21.86
CA TYR A 814 36.43 -27.81 -23.05
C TYR A 814 35.11 -28.60 -23.34
N GLU A 815 33.99 -28.06 -23.85
CA GLU A 815 33.66 -26.78 -24.55
C GLU A 815 32.11 -26.57 -24.70
N LEU A 816 31.73 -25.37 -25.18
CA LEU A 816 30.48 -24.88 -25.82
C LEU A 816 29.79 -23.75 -25.01
N ASP A 817 30.22 -22.48 -25.08
CA ASP A 817 30.22 -21.50 -26.20
C ASP A 817 28.89 -20.72 -26.33
N TYR A 818 28.90 -19.44 -25.92
CA TYR A 818 28.28 -18.30 -26.60
C TYR A 818 28.74 -16.98 -25.95
N ASP A 819 29.42 -16.17 -26.74
CA ASP A 819 29.94 -14.82 -26.46
C ASP A 819 28.89 -13.83 -25.94
N ALA A 820 29.22 -13.12 -24.86
CA ALA A 820 28.99 -11.68 -24.70
C ALA A 820 29.95 -11.15 -23.61
N ASP A 821 30.75 -10.15 -23.97
CA ASP A 821 31.61 -9.34 -23.10
C ASP A 821 30.93 -9.01 -21.76
N ASP A 822 31.58 -9.37 -20.66
CA ASP A 822 31.79 -8.48 -19.51
C ASP A 822 32.84 -9.14 -18.60
N GLU A 823 33.88 -8.36 -18.23
CA GLU A 823 34.98 -8.78 -17.37
C GLU A 823 34.45 -9.33 -16.02
N ILE A 824 34.77 -10.59 -15.70
CA ILE A 824 34.55 -11.14 -14.36
C ILE A 824 35.79 -10.83 -13.53
N ASP A 825 35.68 -9.84 -12.65
CA ASP A 825 36.63 -9.62 -11.56
C ASP A 825 36.42 -10.70 -10.49
N ASP A 826 37.49 -11.40 -10.13
CA ASP A 826 37.51 -12.49 -9.13
C ASP A 826 37.72 -11.88 -7.73
N ASP A 827 36.70 -11.21 -7.20
CA ASP A 827 36.70 -10.59 -5.87
C ASP A 827 36.39 -11.61 -4.76
N THR A 828 37.31 -12.54 -4.54
CA THR A 828 37.24 -13.41 -3.36
C THR A 828 37.70 -12.65 -2.12
N LEU A 829 36.76 -12.17 -1.29
CA LEU A 829 37.02 -11.43 -0.04
C LEU A 829 37.85 -12.24 0.98
N MET A 830 38.93 -11.64 1.48
CA MET A 830 39.90 -12.24 2.40
C MET A 830 39.97 -11.53 3.75
N VAL A 831 40.48 -12.23 4.78
CA VAL A 831 40.79 -11.61 6.08
C VAL A 831 41.89 -10.58 5.90
N GLY A 832 41.64 -9.35 6.34
CA GLY A 832 42.53 -8.20 6.17
C GLY A 832 42.02 -7.15 5.18
N ASP A 833 41.01 -7.47 4.36
CA ASP A 833 40.46 -6.53 3.41
C ASP A 833 39.75 -5.37 4.12
N GLU A 834 39.94 -4.16 3.62
CA GLU A 834 39.30 -2.95 4.11
C GLU A 834 38.01 -2.68 3.33
N LEU A 835 36.96 -2.41 4.08
CA LEU A 835 35.61 -2.17 3.60
C LEU A 835 35.19 -0.78 4.05
N GLU A 836 34.92 0.10 3.09
CA GLU A 836 34.57 1.49 3.38
C GLU A 836 33.04 1.69 3.40
N THR A 837 32.55 2.48 4.35
CA THR A 837 31.21 3.06 4.30
C THR A 837 31.28 4.58 4.20
N ASP A 838 30.13 5.24 4.09
CA ASP A 838 30.02 6.70 4.21
C ASP A 838 30.52 7.29 5.54
N GLN A 839 30.77 6.45 6.56
CA GLN A 839 31.04 6.87 7.94
C GLN A 839 32.34 6.30 8.51
N ALA A 840 32.76 5.11 8.08
CA ALA A 840 33.86 4.40 8.72
C ALA A 840 34.53 3.39 7.77
N ILE A 841 35.76 3.05 8.12
CA ILE A 841 36.48 1.90 7.56
C ILE A 841 36.31 0.71 8.49
N TYR A 842 36.04 -0.44 7.90
CA TYR A 842 35.99 -1.73 8.57
C TYR A 842 37.03 -2.66 7.98
N THR A 843 37.61 -3.55 8.78
CA THR A 843 38.57 -4.55 8.27
C THR A 843 38.04 -5.95 8.52
N ILE A 844 38.04 -6.82 7.51
CA ILE A 844 37.60 -8.22 7.64
C ILE A 844 38.55 -8.96 8.59
N THR A 845 37.98 -9.60 9.62
CA THR A 845 38.72 -10.32 10.67
C THR A 845 38.49 -11.83 10.66
N GLU A 846 37.41 -12.29 10.03
CA GLU A 846 37.04 -13.71 9.92
C GLU A 846 36.15 -13.91 8.69
N THR A 847 36.46 -14.89 7.84
CA THR A 847 35.66 -15.30 6.67
C THR A 847 35.11 -16.74 6.80
N GLU A 848 35.65 -17.54 7.72
CA GLU A 848 35.20 -18.91 8.00
C GLU A 848 34.42 -18.97 9.33
N GLY A 849 33.18 -19.46 9.32
CA GLY A 849 32.33 -19.52 10.53
C GLY A 849 31.47 -18.28 10.79
N GLY A 850 31.51 -17.31 9.87
CA GLY A 850 30.69 -16.10 9.84
C GLY A 850 31.55 -14.86 9.58
N TYR A 851 31.14 -14.01 8.64
CA TYR A 851 31.89 -12.81 8.30
C TYR A 851 31.95 -11.83 9.49
N CYS A 852 33.14 -11.57 10.03
CA CYS A 852 33.35 -10.63 11.13
C CYS A 852 34.26 -9.49 10.68
N VAL A 853 34.01 -8.29 11.20
CA VAL A 853 34.82 -7.11 10.94
C VAL A 853 35.21 -6.38 12.23
N GLU A 854 36.33 -5.68 12.14
CA GLU A 854 36.75 -4.65 13.07
C GLU A 854 36.23 -3.28 12.61
N TYR A 855 35.80 -2.43 13.54
CA TYR A 855 35.61 -1.00 13.27
C TYR A 855 36.97 -0.30 13.34
N SER A 856 37.56 0.00 12.19
CA SER A 856 38.97 0.36 12.07
C SER A 856 39.21 1.87 12.18
N GLU A 857 38.38 2.70 11.54
CA GLU A 857 38.53 4.16 11.54
C GLU A 857 37.19 4.88 11.30
N LEU A 858 37.02 6.07 11.89
CA LEU A 858 35.88 6.97 11.64
C LEU A 858 36.31 8.07 10.66
N PHE A 859 35.56 8.30 9.57
CA PHE A 859 35.89 9.33 8.58
C PHE A 859 35.60 10.77 9.04
N ASP A 860 34.51 10.98 9.79
CA ASP A 860 34.09 12.31 10.24
C ASP A 860 34.64 12.62 11.65
N ASP A 861 35.80 13.26 11.68
CA ASP A 861 36.45 13.71 12.92
C ASP A 861 35.71 14.85 13.65
N ASP A 862 34.71 15.47 13.02
CA ASP A 862 33.84 16.51 13.62
C ASP A 862 32.56 15.94 14.24
N LEU A 863 32.32 14.64 14.06
CA LEU A 863 31.12 13.97 14.53
C LEU A 863 30.99 14.01 16.06
N LYS A 864 29.90 14.62 16.55
CA LYS A 864 29.66 14.82 18.01
C LYS A 864 29.11 13.59 18.71
N SER A 865 28.48 12.67 17.98
CA SER A 865 27.88 11.45 18.54
C SER A 865 27.91 10.36 17.49
N THR A 866 28.34 9.16 17.86
CA THR A 866 28.37 8.02 16.95
C THR A 866 27.93 6.71 17.62
N TYR A 867 27.66 5.71 16.81
CA TYR A 867 27.27 4.37 17.24
C TYR A 867 28.09 3.34 16.47
N ILE A 868 28.72 2.43 17.19
CA ILE A 868 29.38 1.26 16.60
C ILE A 868 28.32 0.16 16.53
N PRO A 869 27.88 -0.24 15.32
CA PRO A 869 26.76 -1.13 15.16
C PRO A 869 27.09 -2.57 15.58
N ASP A 870 26.06 -3.40 15.75
CA ASP A 870 26.23 -4.82 16.04
C ASP A 870 26.66 -5.61 14.78
N THR A 871 26.26 -5.11 13.61
CA THR A 871 26.56 -5.63 12.27
C THR A 871 26.61 -4.47 11.28
N VAL A 872 27.40 -4.60 10.21
CA VAL A 872 27.46 -3.66 9.07
C VAL A 872 27.25 -4.44 7.77
N ALA A 873 26.55 -3.87 6.80
CA ALA A 873 26.34 -4.47 5.49
C ALA A 873 27.08 -3.66 4.43
N ILE A 874 28.00 -4.31 3.71
CA ILE A 874 28.86 -3.70 2.68
C ILE A 874 28.81 -4.64 1.47
N ASP A 875 28.44 -4.11 0.31
CA ASP A 875 28.29 -4.83 -0.95
C ASP A 875 27.42 -6.11 -0.86
N GLY A 876 26.33 -6.00 -0.10
CA GLY A 876 25.35 -7.08 0.06
C GLY A 876 25.76 -8.18 1.06
N ILE A 877 26.96 -8.09 1.65
CA ILE A 877 27.47 -9.03 2.65
C ILE A 877 27.36 -8.41 4.04
N VAL A 878 26.84 -9.18 4.99
CA VAL A 878 26.65 -8.72 6.38
C VAL A 878 27.79 -9.21 7.24
N TYR A 879 28.51 -8.25 7.82
CA TYR A 879 29.62 -8.48 8.72
C TYR A 879 29.21 -8.19 10.17
N ARG A 880 29.57 -9.09 11.09
CA ARG A 880 29.44 -8.86 12.53
C ARG A 880 30.57 -7.95 13.00
N VAL A 881 30.24 -6.82 13.63
CA VAL A 881 31.26 -5.94 14.20
C VAL A 881 31.66 -6.50 15.56
N THR A 882 32.80 -7.20 15.61
CA THR A 882 33.27 -7.93 16.79
C THR A 882 34.41 -7.23 17.50
N SER A 883 35.09 -6.28 16.87
CA SER A 883 36.13 -5.46 17.51
C SER A 883 36.07 -3.98 17.15
N ILE A 884 36.71 -3.16 18.00
CA ILE A 884 37.03 -1.76 17.72
C ILE A 884 38.54 -1.68 17.62
N GLY A 885 39.05 -1.23 16.49
CA GLY A 885 40.45 -1.30 16.13
C GLY A 885 41.38 -0.40 16.93
N GLU A 886 42.67 -0.67 16.79
CA GLU A 886 43.69 0.19 17.38
C GLU A 886 43.55 1.60 16.79
N LYS A 887 43.42 2.60 17.67
CA LYS A 887 43.29 4.02 17.31
C LYS A 887 42.04 4.41 16.49
N ALA A 888 41.00 3.59 16.44
CA ALA A 888 39.80 3.88 15.64
C ALA A 888 39.13 5.26 15.87
N PHE A 889 39.26 5.85 17.07
CA PHE A 889 38.78 7.20 17.40
C PHE A 889 39.91 8.09 17.96
N TYR A 890 41.16 7.82 17.57
CA TYR A 890 42.32 8.44 18.18
C TYR A 890 42.31 9.96 18.03
N LYS A 891 42.41 10.67 19.16
CA LYS A 891 42.36 12.14 19.24
C LYS A 891 41.13 12.79 18.62
N ASN A 892 40.02 12.08 18.44
CA ASN A 892 38.78 12.72 18.03
C ASN A 892 38.26 13.64 19.16
N THR A 893 38.59 14.94 19.06
CA THR A 893 38.28 15.94 20.08
C THR A 893 36.86 16.48 19.98
N SER A 894 36.11 16.14 18.93
CA SER A 894 34.73 16.58 18.72
C SER A 894 33.71 15.58 19.28
N LEU A 895 34.05 14.29 19.35
CA LEU A 895 33.17 13.23 19.82
C LEU A 895 32.78 13.41 21.29
N LYS A 896 31.47 13.54 21.54
CA LYS A 896 30.88 13.73 22.88
C LYS A 896 30.20 12.48 23.40
N ASN A 897 29.58 11.69 22.54
CA ASN A 897 28.83 10.50 22.95
C ASN A 897 29.15 9.33 22.04
N ILE A 898 29.30 8.14 22.61
CA ILE A 898 29.38 6.91 21.83
C ILE A 898 28.57 5.78 22.43
N VAL A 899 27.93 5.01 21.56
CA VAL A 899 27.29 3.74 21.89
C VAL A 899 28.08 2.61 21.24
N ILE A 900 28.42 1.58 22.01
CA ILE A 900 29.15 0.39 21.55
C ILE A 900 28.16 -0.77 21.47
N GLY A 901 28.10 -1.38 20.29
CA GLY A 901 27.22 -2.49 19.95
C GLY A 901 27.36 -3.73 20.84
N SER A 902 26.34 -4.58 20.83
CA SER A 902 26.25 -5.76 21.68
C SER A 902 27.17 -6.91 21.26
N ASN A 903 27.56 -6.93 19.98
CA ASN A 903 28.45 -7.94 19.39
C ASN A 903 29.93 -7.69 19.63
N VAL A 904 30.32 -6.50 20.08
CA VAL A 904 31.74 -6.15 20.29
C VAL A 904 32.34 -7.01 21.40
N GLU A 905 33.31 -7.84 21.04
CA GLU A 905 34.02 -8.78 21.91
C GLU A 905 35.39 -8.24 22.33
N LYS A 906 35.94 -7.27 21.58
CA LYS A 906 37.25 -6.67 21.81
C LYS A 906 37.26 -5.15 21.54
N ILE A 907 38.01 -4.40 22.35
CA ILE A 907 38.33 -2.98 22.13
C ILE A 907 39.83 -2.86 22.19
N ASP A 908 40.50 -2.48 21.10
CA ASP A 908 41.95 -2.52 21.02
C ASP A 908 42.65 -1.34 21.68
N ALA A 909 43.99 -1.43 21.71
CA ALA A 909 44.83 -0.45 22.37
C ALA A 909 44.58 0.95 21.80
N LYS A 910 44.48 1.95 22.69
CA LYS A 910 44.29 3.36 22.32
C LYS A 910 43.06 3.69 21.44
N ALA A 911 42.07 2.80 21.31
CA ALA A 911 40.88 3.02 20.48
C ALA A 911 40.21 4.41 20.70
N PHE A 912 40.07 4.86 21.94
CA PHE A 912 39.51 6.19 22.31
C PHE A 912 40.56 7.11 22.95
N TYR A 913 41.83 6.92 22.63
CA TYR A 913 42.88 7.70 23.28
C TYR A 913 42.78 9.16 22.86
N GLY A 914 42.66 10.06 23.84
CA GLY A 914 42.65 11.50 23.57
C GLY A 914 41.32 12.09 23.10
N CYS A 915 40.21 11.34 23.15
CA CYS A 915 38.87 11.89 22.90
C CYS A 915 38.43 12.82 24.05
N THR A 916 38.96 14.04 24.10
CA THR A 916 38.84 14.94 25.26
C THR A 916 37.41 15.42 25.54
N SER A 917 36.56 15.48 24.51
CA SER A 917 35.15 15.89 24.63
C SER A 917 34.19 14.75 25.01
N LEU A 918 34.67 13.50 25.05
CA LEU A 918 33.83 12.32 25.24
C LEU A 918 33.21 12.27 26.64
N ASN A 919 31.94 12.64 26.74
CA ASN A 919 31.22 12.82 27.98
C ASN A 919 30.33 11.62 28.35
N SER A 920 29.95 10.78 27.37
CA SER A 920 29.05 9.64 27.57
C SER A 920 29.50 8.44 26.73
N ILE A 921 29.59 7.28 27.37
CA ILE A 921 29.88 6.00 26.73
C ILE A 921 28.81 5.01 27.15
N VAL A 922 28.18 4.34 26.21
CA VAL A 922 27.16 3.31 26.45
C VAL A 922 27.71 1.99 25.91
N ILE A 923 27.90 0.99 26.76
CA ILE A 923 28.41 -0.33 26.36
C ILE A 923 27.27 -1.34 26.45
N ASN A 924 26.73 -1.72 25.28
CA ASN A 924 25.67 -2.72 25.18
C ASN A 924 26.21 -4.15 25.11
N SER A 925 27.51 -4.32 24.84
CA SER A 925 28.15 -5.64 24.82
C SER A 925 28.02 -6.36 26.15
N THR A 926 27.75 -7.66 26.07
CA THR A 926 27.93 -8.62 27.16
C THR A 926 29.14 -9.51 26.97
N LYS A 927 29.82 -9.40 25.83
CA LYS A 927 30.83 -10.31 25.30
C LYS A 927 32.27 -9.90 25.61
N LEU A 928 32.53 -8.65 26.02
CA LEU A 928 33.88 -8.21 26.42
C LEU A 928 34.42 -9.08 27.56
N ALA A 929 35.45 -9.88 27.28
CA ALA A 929 36.11 -10.75 28.24
C ALA A 929 37.33 -10.06 28.89
N SER A 930 37.81 -10.60 30.02
CA SER A 930 39.01 -10.06 30.68
C SER A 930 40.21 -10.08 29.72
N GLY A 931 40.92 -8.96 29.60
CA GLY A 931 42.05 -8.80 28.68
C GLY A 931 41.66 -8.36 27.26
N LYS A 932 40.36 -8.27 26.94
CA LYS A 932 39.86 -7.82 25.63
C LYS A 932 39.61 -6.31 25.53
N ILE A 933 39.96 -5.53 26.57
CA ILE A 933 40.05 -4.07 26.47
C ILE A 933 41.52 -3.69 26.55
N GLY A 934 42.04 -3.15 25.45
CA GLY A 934 43.44 -2.85 25.23
C GLY A 934 43.98 -1.79 26.17
N ALA A 935 45.31 -1.80 26.32
CA ALA A 935 46.01 -0.85 27.16
C ALA A 935 45.75 0.59 26.70
N ASN A 936 45.43 1.47 27.66
CA ASN A 936 45.16 2.89 27.40
C ASN A 936 44.00 3.19 26.44
N ALA A 937 43.11 2.22 26.15
CA ALA A 937 41.98 2.41 25.24
C ALA A 937 41.14 3.66 25.58
N PHE A 938 40.99 4.00 26.86
CA PHE A 938 40.21 5.15 27.32
C PHE A 938 41.05 6.23 28.02
N LYS A 939 42.35 6.31 27.73
CA LYS A 939 43.25 7.29 28.36
C LYS A 939 43.10 8.66 27.70
N LYS A 940 43.23 9.73 28.50
CA LYS A 940 43.06 11.15 28.08
C LYS A 940 41.67 11.51 27.53
N ILE A 941 40.63 10.73 27.84
CA ILE A 941 39.24 11.15 27.60
C ILE A 941 38.75 12.11 28.71
N ASN A 942 37.54 12.66 28.57
CA ASN A 942 36.97 13.55 29.57
C ASN A 942 37.00 12.93 30.99
N LYS A 943 37.59 13.66 31.95
CA LYS A 943 37.71 13.21 33.35
C LYS A 943 36.37 12.90 34.03
N ASN A 944 35.27 13.53 33.57
CA ASN A 944 33.92 13.39 34.12
C ASN A 944 33.01 12.50 33.26
N VAL A 945 33.58 11.72 32.34
CA VAL A 945 32.82 10.82 31.46
C VAL A 945 31.87 9.93 32.27
N ARG A 946 30.65 9.77 31.75
CA ARG A 946 29.64 8.86 32.27
C ARG A 946 29.65 7.60 31.40
N VAL A 947 29.88 6.45 32.02
CA VAL A 947 29.83 5.17 31.32
C VAL A 947 28.63 4.37 31.80
N TYR A 948 27.79 3.93 30.88
CA TYR A 948 26.64 3.09 31.16
C TYR A 948 26.96 1.68 30.70
N VAL A 949 26.81 0.72 31.61
CA VAL A 949 27.02 -0.70 31.32
C VAL A 949 25.83 -1.51 31.83
N LEU A 950 25.60 -2.66 31.20
CA LEU A 950 24.56 -3.58 31.62
C LEU A 950 24.76 -4.01 33.09
N ALA A 951 23.65 -4.09 33.83
CA ALA A 951 23.67 -4.35 35.27
C ALA A 951 24.40 -5.67 35.62
N SER A 952 24.25 -6.69 34.76
CA SER A 952 24.89 -8.00 34.88
C SER A 952 26.42 -7.96 34.73
N LYS A 953 26.96 -7.01 33.94
CA LYS A 953 28.40 -6.88 33.65
C LYS A 953 29.09 -5.77 34.44
N TYR A 954 28.32 -4.99 35.22
CA TYR A 954 28.82 -3.80 35.94
C TYR A 954 30.11 -4.03 36.73
N LYS A 955 30.17 -5.09 37.56
CA LYS A 955 31.36 -5.36 38.40
C LYS A 955 32.60 -5.65 37.55
N ALA A 956 32.46 -6.49 36.52
CA ALA A 956 33.55 -6.88 35.64
C ALA A 956 34.04 -5.69 34.79
N TYR A 957 33.12 -4.98 34.13
CA TYR A 957 33.49 -3.89 33.21
C TYR A 957 34.04 -2.68 33.96
N LYS A 958 33.53 -2.38 35.16
CA LYS A 958 34.13 -1.34 36.02
C LYS A 958 35.61 -1.59 36.28
N LYS A 959 36.00 -2.84 36.56
CA LYS A 959 37.42 -3.22 36.78
C LYS A 959 38.22 -3.11 35.49
N MET A 960 37.69 -3.61 34.38
CA MET A 960 38.37 -3.60 33.08
C MET A 960 38.57 -2.19 32.53
N LEU A 961 37.56 -1.33 32.58
CA LEU A 961 37.65 0.06 32.12
C LEU A 961 38.67 0.88 32.93
N LYS A 962 38.78 0.64 34.24
CA LYS A 962 39.82 1.27 35.08
C LYS A 962 41.23 0.83 34.68
N LYS A 963 41.43 -0.45 34.36
CA LYS A 963 42.71 -0.94 33.81
C LYS A 963 43.01 -0.37 32.41
N ALA A 964 41.98 -0.11 31.62
CA ALA A 964 42.09 0.47 30.27
C ALA A 964 42.34 2.00 30.26
N GLY A 965 42.56 2.62 31.43
CA GLY A 965 42.95 4.02 31.53
C GLY A 965 41.81 5.02 31.70
N ILE A 966 40.57 4.56 31.99
CA ILE A 966 39.47 5.48 32.28
C ILE A 966 39.74 6.28 33.57
N GLY A 967 39.53 7.60 33.52
CA GLY A 967 39.89 8.50 34.61
C GLY A 967 39.27 8.13 35.96
N SER A 968 39.95 8.46 37.07
CA SER A 968 39.46 8.17 38.43
C SER A 968 38.10 8.80 38.72
N LYS A 969 37.85 10.00 38.19
CA LYS A 969 36.60 10.78 38.31
C LYS A 969 35.45 10.33 37.40
N ALA A 970 35.70 9.39 36.48
CA ALA A 970 34.66 8.84 35.60
C ALA A 970 33.58 8.11 36.42
N LYS A 971 32.31 8.38 36.12
CA LYS A 971 31.16 7.76 36.80
C LYS A 971 30.63 6.61 35.95
N ILE A 972 30.67 5.40 36.50
CA ILE A 972 30.18 4.19 35.82
C ILE A 972 28.84 3.79 36.46
N TYR A 973 27.81 3.70 35.64
CA TYR A 973 26.42 3.44 36.04
C TYR A 973 25.94 2.08 35.54
N LYS A 974 25.08 1.44 36.34
CA LYS A 974 24.25 0.34 35.89
C LYS A 974 23.11 0.91 35.07
N MET A 975 22.89 0.40 33.87
CA MET A 975 21.66 0.66 33.13
C MET A 975 20.46 0.12 33.93
N ARG A 976 19.39 0.90 34.06
CA ARG A 976 18.11 0.44 34.62
C ARG A 976 17.29 -0.15 33.47
N THR A 977 16.97 -1.44 33.54
CA THR A 977 15.96 -2.06 32.67
C THR A 977 14.62 -1.44 33.03
N ARG A 978 13.93 -0.85 32.04
CA ARG A 978 12.56 -0.34 32.18
C ARG A 978 11.57 -1.41 31.81
#